data_AF-A0A8T1PEI4-F1
#
_entry.id   AF-A0A8T1PEI4-F1
#
_cell.length_a   1.000
_cell.length_b   1.000
_cell.length_c   1.000
_cell.angle_alpha   90.00
_cell.angle_beta   90.00
_cell.angle_gamma   90.00
#
_symmetry.space_group_name_H-M   'P 1'
#
loop_
_entity.id
_entity.type
_entity.pdbx_description
1 polymer ?
#
loop_
_entity_poly.entity_id
_entity_poly.type
_entity_poly.pdbx_seq_one_letter_code
_entity_poly.pdbx_strand_id
1 'polypeptide(L)'
;MKYVLVTGGVVSGLGKGVTASSIGLLLKACGLRVTSIKIDPYLNTDAGTMSPFEHGEVFVLDDGGEVDLDLGNYERFLDIKLTRDNNITTGKIYQAITESVIDKERRGDYLGKTVQVVPHITDAIQEWIERVSMIPVDGKAGPADVCVIELGGTIGDIESMPFIEALGQFSYHVGTGNFCLIHVSLVPILNVVGEQKTKPTQHSVRGLRGLGLTPHILACRSTTALDQHVKVKLSQFCHVAEENIITLYDVTNIWHIPLLLRDQKAHEAILKVLNLLGEAKEPALEEWTSRAEICDKLHEPVHIAMVGKYTGLSDSYLSVLKALVHASVFHRKKLVVDWVPASHLEEATEKENPDAYKAAWKLLKGADGVLVPGGFGDRGVQGKILAAKYAREKRVPFLGICLGMQIAVIEFARSVLGLKDANSTEFDPDTRNPCVIFMPEGSKTHMGATMRLGLRRTYFQVMDCKSARLYGSRSFIDERHRHRYEVNPDMVARLEKAGLSFAGKDETGQRMEIIELPSHPYFIGVQFHPEFKSRPGNPSPLFLGLIAAACGELDAVLQGYGSQRNVPNGVGNDSSKLKVYQNGSATKPTIALPGEDSNTGLRGYGCQRNAPNGVGNDTAKVKVYQNGSATKPTIALPDEETTDGVLQVYGSQRNVLNGVGNDTSKVKVYQNGSATKSTIGLPDGVYSNVNGIYL
;
A
#
# COMPACT_ATOMS: atom_id res chain seq x y z
N MET A 1 9.79 21.24 12.94
CA MET A 1 9.53 19.98 12.20
C MET A 1 10.63 19.00 12.54
N LYS A 2 10.29 17.74 12.76
CA LYS A 2 11.23 16.61 12.90
C LYS A 2 11.06 15.66 11.72
N TYR A 3 12.11 14.94 11.34
CA TYR A 3 12.09 14.07 10.16
C TYR A 3 12.51 12.64 10.52
N VAL A 4 11.73 11.66 10.06
CA VAL A 4 12.06 10.24 10.12
C VAL A 4 12.23 9.72 8.70
N LEU A 5 13.46 9.50 8.26
CA LEU A 5 13.76 8.90 6.97
C LEU A 5 13.75 7.37 7.07
N VAL A 6 12.99 6.71 6.22
CA VAL A 6 12.95 5.26 6.05
C VAL A 6 13.53 4.91 4.67
N THR A 7 14.57 4.07 4.65
CA THR A 7 15.27 3.65 3.41
C THR A 7 15.22 2.13 3.23
N GLY A 8 15.30 1.67 1.97
CA GLY A 8 15.34 0.24 1.63
C GLY A 8 16.73 -0.28 1.35
N GLY A 9 17.05 -1.46 1.89
CA GLY A 9 18.34 -2.08 1.69
C GLY A 9 18.42 -2.98 0.47
N VAL A 10 18.22 -4.29 0.70
CA VAL A 10 18.74 -5.35 -0.17
C VAL A 10 17.88 -5.63 -1.40
N VAL A 11 16.56 -5.52 -1.26
CA VAL A 11 15.59 -5.82 -2.34
C VAL A 11 14.39 -4.86 -2.25
N SER A 12 13.71 -4.66 -3.37
CA SER A 12 12.40 -4.00 -3.41
C SER A 12 11.32 -4.89 -2.75
N GLY A 13 10.20 -4.29 -2.34
CA GLY A 13 9.08 -5.06 -1.75
C GLY A 13 9.28 -5.56 -0.31
N LEU A 14 10.29 -5.08 0.44
CA LEU A 14 10.51 -5.49 1.84
C LEU A 14 9.45 -5.02 2.86
N GLY A 15 8.46 -4.25 2.42
CA GLY A 15 7.48 -3.62 3.32
C GLY A 15 7.94 -2.28 3.89
N LYS A 16 8.63 -1.45 3.08
CA LYS A 16 9.01 -0.07 3.46
C LYS A 16 7.80 0.79 3.79
N GLY A 17 6.82 0.87 2.88
CA GLY A 17 5.57 1.61 3.10
C GLY A 17 4.81 1.15 4.36
N VAL A 18 4.74 -0.16 4.62
CA VAL A 18 4.14 -0.70 5.85
C VAL A 18 4.94 -0.31 7.09
N THR A 19 6.27 -0.35 7.04
CA THR A 19 7.13 0.04 8.15
C THR A 19 6.98 1.53 8.45
N ALA A 20 7.08 2.38 7.43
CA ALA A 20 6.95 3.83 7.54
C ALA A 20 5.56 4.26 8.05
N SER A 21 4.49 3.68 7.51
CA SER A 21 3.13 3.94 7.98
C SER A 21 2.89 3.48 9.42
N SER A 22 3.47 2.35 9.82
CA SER A 22 3.38 1.83 11.20
C SER A 22 4.14 2.70 12.20
N ILE A 23 5.30 3.24 11.81
CA ILE A 23 6.04 4.22 12.62
C ILE A 23 5.21 5.50 12.76
N GLY A 24 4.64 6.01 11.66
CA GLY A 24 3.78 7.19 11.73
C GLY A 24 2.57 6.98 12.65
N LEU A 25 1.95 5.79 12.61
CA LEU A 25 0.84 5.46 13.49
C LEU A 25 1.28 5.44 14.96
N LEU A 26 2.45 4.87 15.27
CA LEU A 26 2.99 4.85 16.62
C LEU A 26 3.25 6.26 17.15
N LEU A 27 3.87 7.12 16.35
CA LEU A 27 4.12 8.51 16.73
C LEU A 27 2.81 9.28 16.91
N LYS A 28 1.80 9.01 16.06
CA LYS A 28 0.44 9.55 16.23
C LYS A 28 -0.21 9.06 17.53
N ALA A 29 -0.06 7.78 17.86
CA ALA A 29 -0.54 7.19 19.11
C ALA A 29 0.17 7.79 20.35
N CYS A 30 1.41 8.27 20.21
CA CYS A 30 2.14 9.02 21.23
C CYS A 30 1.65 10.49 21.38
N GLY A 31 0.65 10.91 20.60
CA GLY A 31 0.07 12.25 20.65
C GLY A 31 0.68 13.27 19.70
N LEU A 32 1.60 12.87 18.82
CA LEU A 32 2.24 13.75 17.84
C LEU A 32 1.39 13.87 16.57
N ARG A 33 1.45 15.02 15.91
CA ARG A 33 0.90 15.21 14.56
C ARG A 33 1.92 14.72 13.53
N VAL A 34 1.48 13.91 12.59
CA VAL A 34 2.35 13.25 11.61
C VAL A 34 1.90 13.56 10.18
N THR A 35 2.86 13.88 9.32
CA THR A 35 2.71 13.91 7.86
C THR A 35 3.64 12.89 7.20
N SER A 36 3.42 12.61 5.92
CA SER A 36 4.24 11.67 5.16
C SER A 36 4.67 12.24 3.81
N ILE A 37 5.90 11.91 3.40
CA ILE A 37 6.42 12.19 2.06
C ILE A 37 6.98 10.87 1.50
N LYS A 38 6.56 10.52 0.30
CA LYS A 38 7.09 9.38 -0.46
C LYS A 38 7.97 9.92 -1.57
N ILE A 39 9.21 9.43 -1.62
CA ILE A 39 10.13 9.66 -2.73
C ILE A 39 10.14 8.42 -3.61
N ASP A 40 9.94 8.63 -4.90
CA ASP A 40 9.94 7.62 -5.94
C ASP A 40 11.02 7.93 -6.96
N PRO A 41 12.07 7.12 -7.05
CA PRO A 41 13.21 7.43 -7.92
C PRO A 41 12.90 7.23 -9.42
N TYR A 42 11.72 6.74 -9.80
CA TYR A 42 11.33 6.58 -11.21
C TYR A 42 11.17 7.94 -11.94
N LEU A 43 11.29 7.91 -13.27
CA LEU A 43 11.28 9.11 -14.12
C LEU A 43 9.90 9.67 -14.43
N ASN A 44 8.82 8.88 -14.36
CA ASN A 44 7.47 9.40 -14.57
C ASN A 44 7.16 10.53 -13.57
N THR A 45 6.47 11.57 -14.03
CA THR A 45 6.06 12.70 -13.16
C THR A 45 5.02 12.28 -12.11
N ASP A 46 4.19 11.29 -12.46
CA ASP A 46 3.14 10.72 -11.64
C ASP A 46 2.93 9.23 -11.99
N ALA A 47 2.09 8.53 -11.23
CA ALA A 47 1.79 7.13 -11.49
C ALA A 47 0.67 6.93 -12.55
N GLY A 48 0.00 7.99 -12.99
CA GLY A 48 -1.26 7.92 -13.75
C GLY A 48 -1.15 7.22 -15.11
N THR A 49 0.03 7.27 -15.71
CA THR A 49 0.33 6.65 -17.01
C THR A 49 0.87 5.23 -16.91
N MET A 50 1.16 4.75 -15.70
CA MET A 50 1.75 3.43 -15.50
C MET A 50 0.70 2.32 -15.65
N SER A 51 1.15 1.18 -16.15
CA SER A 51 0.33 -0.03 -16.19
C SER A 51 0.20 -0.60 -14.77
N PRO A 52 -1.00 -1.06 -14.35
CA PRO A 52 -1.17 -1.76 -13.08
C PRO A 52 -0.34 -3.03 -12.93
N PHE A 53 0.21 -3.56 -14.03
CA PHE A 53 1.12 -4.71 -14.00
C PHE A 53 2.55 -4.36 -13.58
N GLU A 54 2.99 -3.14 -13.83
CA GLU A 54 4.39 -2.75 -13.60
C GLU A 54 4.58 -2.18 -12.19
N HIS A 55 3.60 -1.40 -11.73
CA HIS A 55 3.72 -0.60 -10.52
C HIS A 55 2.56 -0.83 -9.52
N GLY A 56 1.64 -1.73 -9.83
CA GLY A 56 0.41 -1.90 -9.07
C GLY A 56 -0.62 -0.80 -9.34
N GLU A 57 -1.66 -0.76 -8.52
CA GLU A 57 -2.75 0.20 -8.65
C GLU A 57 -2.29 1.67 -8.50
N VAL A 58 -2.88 2.56 -9.31
CA VAL A 58 -2.75 4.02 -9.13
C VAL A 58 -3.66 4.48 -8.00
N PHE A 59 -3.10 5.11 -6.97
CA PHE A 59 -3.88 5.71 -5.89
C PHE A 59 -4.22 7.17 -6.22
N VAL A 60 -5.44 7.61 -5.92
CA VAL A 60 -5.90 8.97 -6.21
C VAL A 60 -6.08 9.74 -4.91
N LEU A 61 -5.62 10.99 -4.89
CA LEU A 61 -5.74 11.92 -3.76
C LEU A 61 -6.90 12.91 -3.91
N ASP A 62 -7.23 13.63 -2.83
CA ASP A 62 -8.35 14.59 -2.82
C ASP A 62 -8.15 15.71 -3.86
N ASP A 63 -6.90 16.14 -4.06
CA ASP A 63 -6.53 17.18 -5.04
C ASP A 63 -6.39 16.65 -6.48
N GLY A 64 -6.67 15.37 -6.72
CA GLY A 64 -6.50 14.73 -8.03
C GLY A 64 -5.09 14.31 -8.37
N GLY A 65 -4.16 14.27 -7.40
CA GLY A 65 -2.87 13.61 -7.61
C GLY A 65 -3.03 12.12 -7.91
N GLU A 66 -2.41 11.65 -8.99
CA GLU A 66 -2.25 10.23 -9.32
C GLU A 66 -0.90 9.75 -8.79
N VAL A 67 -0.92 8.96 -7.71
CA VAL A 67 0.28 8.68 -6.92
C VAL A 67 0.49 7.18 -6.74
N ASP A 68 1.68 6.84 -6.27
CA ASP A 68 2.04 5.49 -5.86
C ASP A 68 1.09 4.94 -4.77
N LEU A 69 0.94 3.61 -4.77
CA LEU A 69 0.06 2.87 -3.89
C LEU A 69 0.45 2.99 -2.41
N ASP A 70 1.74 3.21 -2.09
CA ASP A 70 2.18 3.38 -0.71
C ASP A 70 1.57 4.64 -0.06
N LEU A 71 1.18 5.65 -0.83
CA LEU A 71 0.44 6.80 -0.29
C LEU A 71 -0.93 6.41 0.25
N GLY A 72 -1.56 5.39 -0.32
CA GLY A 72 -2.77 4.80 0.22
C GLY A 72 -2.54 4.13 1.57
N ASN A 73 -1.36 3.55 1.83
CA ASN A 73 -1.01 2.99 3.14
C ASN A 73 -0.89 4.08 4.20
N TYR A 74 -0.24 5.20 3.87
CA TYR A 74 -0.13 6.36 4.76
C TYR A 74 -1.50 6.93 5.13
N GLU A 75 -2.35 7.20 4.14
CA GLU A 75 -3.69 7.70 4.40
C GLU A 75 -4.53 6.75 5.25
N ARG A 76 -4.42 5.42 5.03
CA ARG A 76 -5.17 4.40 5.77
C ARG A 76 -4.74 4.26 7.22
N PHE A 77 -3.44 4.19 7.48
CA PHE A 77 -2.90 3.98 8.82
C PHE A 77 -2.95 5.25 9.65
N LEU A 78 -2.64 6.40 9.04
CA LEU A 78 -2.52 7.67 9.75
C LEU A 78 -3.83 8.43 9.82
N ASP A 79 -4.85 8.04 9.06
CA ASP A 79 -6.11 8.80 8.93
C ASP A 79 -5.86 10.29 8.62
N ILE A 80 -5.08 10.51 7.56
CA ILE A 80 -4.73 11.84 7.03
C ILE A 80 -5.14 11.93 5.56
N LYS A 81 -5.00 13.13 5.00
CA LYS A 81 -5.24 13.44 3.60
C LYS A 81 -4.00 14.05 2.98
N LEU A 82 -3.33 13.29 2.12
CA LEU A 82 -2.13 13.74 1.44
C LEU A 82 -2.49 14.54 0.18
N THR A 83 -1.53 15.31 -0.31
CA THR A 83 -1.62 16.06 -1.57
C THR A 83 -0.65 15.47 -2.60
N ARG A 84 -0.82 15.83 -3.87
CA ARG A 84 0.09 15.40 -4.96
C ARG A 84 1.56 15.74 -4.71
N ASP A 85 1.82 16.74 -3.88
CA ASP A 85 3.17 17.21 -3.54
C ASP A 85 3.85 16.32 -2.48
N ASN A 86 3.07 15.53 -1.73
CA ASN A 86 3.60 14.51 -0.82
C ASN A 86 4.23 13.32 -1.56
N ASN A 87 4.01 13.20 -2.87
CA ASN A 87 4.72 12.26 -3.74
C ASN A 87 5.78 13.01 -4.55
N ILE A 88 7.04 12.72 -4.30
CA ILE A 88 8.18 13.28 -5.04
C ILE A 88 8.65 12.22 -6.02
N THR A 89 8.72 12.56 -7.31
CA THR A 89 9.31 11.68 -8.32
C THR A 89 10.50 12.37 -9.00
N THR A 90 11.40 11.61 -9.61
CA THR A 90 12.50 12.19 -10.39
C THR A 90 11.98 13.08 -11.51
N GLY A 91 10.91 12.66 -12.21
CA GLY A 91 10.26 13.46 -13.25
C GLY A 91 9.74 14.80 -12.74
N LYS A 92 9.10 14.80 -11.57
CA LYS A 92 8.56 16.01 -10.94
C LYS A 92 9.66 16.98 -10.51
N ILE A 93 10.76 16.45 -9.96
CA ILE A 93 11.93 17.25 -9.60
C ILE A 93 12.58 17.84 -10.86
N TYR A 94 12.79 17.04 -11.92
CA TYR A 94 13.35 17.53 -13.17
C TYR A 94 12.45 18.55 -13.87
N GLN A 95 11.13 18.41 -13.79
CA GLN A 95 10.20 19.42 -14.29
C GLN A 95 10.31 20.72 -13.49
N ALA A 96 10.26 20.65 -12.16
CA ALA A 96 10.40 21.81 -11.30
C ALA A 96 11.75 22.52 -11.50
N ILE A 97 12.81 21.77 -11.74
CA ILE A 97 14.15 22.28 -12.04
C ILE A 97 14.23 22.81 -13.48
N THR A 98 13.48 22.27 -14.43
CA THR A 98 13.40 22.87 -15.75
C THR A 98 12.89 24.30 -15.64
N GLU A 99 11.79 24.49 -14.90
CA GLU A 99 11.18 25.80 -14.65
C GLU A 99 12.06 26.73 -13.77
N SER A 100 12.73 26.17 -12.76
CA SER A 100 13.43 26.96 -11.75
C SER A 100 14.95 27.06 -11.95
N VAL A 101 15.56 26.18 -12.74
CA VAL A 101 17.02 26.10 -12.95
C VAL A 101 17.36 26.16 -14.42
N ILE A 102 16.77 25.32 -15.29
CA ILE A 102 17.11 25.37 -16.72
C ILE A 102 16.65 26.70 -17.32
N ASP A 103 15.44 27.16 -17.02
CA ASP A 103 14.97 28.45 -17.52
C ASP A 103 15.75 29.63 -16.92
N LYS A 104 16.18 29.54 -15.65
CA LYS A 104 17.08 30.52 -15.03
C LYS A 104 18.45 30.53 -15.71
N GLU A 105 18.98 29.37 -16.06
CA GLU A 105 20.22 29.22 -16.83
C GLU A 105 20.06 29.86 -18.21
N ARG A 106 18.98 29.58 -18.92
CA ARG A 106 18.69 30.18 -20.23
C ARG A 106 18.47 31.69 -20.19
N ARG A 107 17.93 32.23 -19.10
CA ARG A 107 17.83 33.68 -18.87
C ARG A 107 19.15 34.33 -18.44
N GLY A 108 20.15 33.54 -18.06
CA GLY A 108 21.44 34.03 -17.58
C GLY A 108 21.48 34.37 -16.09
N ASP A 109 20.50 33.93 -15.30
CA ASP A 109 20.37 34.25 -13.87
C ASP A 109 21.55 33.68 -13.03
N TYR A 110 22.25 32.66 -13.54
CA TYR A 110 23.46 32.09 -12.93
C TYR A 110 24.76 32.81 -13.32
N LEU A 111 24.71 33.92 -14.05
CA LEU A 111 25.86 34.73 -14.44
C LEU A 111 26.96 33.92 -15.15
N GLY A 112 26.56 32.97 -15.98
CA GLY A 112 27.46 32.09 -16.73
C GLY A 112 28.10 30.95 -15.93
N LYS A 113 27.68 30.72 -14.67
CA LYS A 113 28.10 29.54 -13.89
C LYS A 113 27.42 28.27 -14.39
N THR A 114 28.14 27.15 -14.33
CA THR A 114 27.63 25.83 -14.71
C THR A 114 26.58 25.33 -13.71
N VAL A 115 25.44 24.88 -14.23
CA VAL A 115 24.44 24.14 -13.47
C VAL A 115 24.82 22.66 -13.40
N GLN A 116 24.64 22.04 -12.23
CA GLN A 116 25.05 20.67 -11.91
C GLN A 116 24.03 19.98 -11.03
N VAL A 117 24.10 18.64 -10.92
CA VAL A 117 23.25 17.86 -10.01
C VAL A 117 23.39 18.34 -8.57
N VAL A 118 24.63 18.52 -8.10
CA VAL A 118 24.94 19.15 -6.83
C VAL A 118 25.45 20.56 -7.10
N PRO A 119 24.91 21.62 -6.47
CA PRO A 119 23.85 21.59 -5.46
C PRO A 119 22.43 21.73 -6.05
N HIS A 120 22.26 22.07 -7.33
CA HIS A 120 20.96 22.56 -7.84
C HIS A 120 19.81 21.55 -7.77
N ILE A 121 20.05 20.25 -8.01
CA ILE A 121 19.01 19.22 -7.84
C ILE A 121 18.81 18.88 -6.37
N THR A 122 19.91 18.78 -5.61
CA THR A 122 19.85 18.43 -4.19
C THR A 122 19.17 19.51 -3.35
N ASP A 123 19.39 20.79 -3.67
CA ASP A 123 18.73 21.93 -3.03
C ASP A 123 17.23 21.93 -3.34
N ALA A 124 16.84 21.70 -4.61
CA ALA A 124 15.44 21.61 -4.99
C ALA A 124 14.69 20.48 -4.27
N ILE A 125 15.33 19.33 -4.05
CA ILE A 125 14.75 18.22 -3.27
C ILE A 125 14.57 18.63 -1.81
N GLN A 126 15.57 19.28 -1.20
CA GLN A 126 15.52 19.75 0.19
C GLN A 126 14.42 20.80 0.39
N GLU A 127 14.38 21.83 -0.46
CA GLU A 127 13.35 22.86 -0.45
C GLU A 127 11.93 22.27 -0.61
N TRP A 128 11.79 21.24 -1.44
CA TRP A 128 10.52 20.53 -1.59
C TRP A 128 10.09 19.83 -0.30
N ILE A 129 11.00 19.09 0.33
CA ILE A 129 10.73 18.38 1.60
C ILE A 129 10.31 19.37 2.70
N GLU A 130 11.06 20.47 2.85
CA GLU A 130 10.74 21.49 3.86
C GLU A 130 9.38 22.11 3.60
N ARG A 131 9.12 22.57 2.38
CA ARG A 131 7.84 23.20 2.01
C ARG A 131 6.66 22.26 2.26
N VAL A 132 6.75 21.02 1.79
CA VAL A 132 5.63 20.07 1.85
C VAL A 132 5.38 19.56 3.26
N SER A 133 6.45 19.34 4.04
CA SER A 133 6.30 18.91 5.44
C SER A 133 5.50 19.91 6.30
N MET A 134 5.51 21.19 5.92
CA MET A 134 4.79 22.25 6.62
C MET A 134 3.30 22.36 6.24
N ILE A 135 2.86 21.64 5.21
CA ILE A 135 1.45 21.63 4.78
C ILE A 135 0.64 20.75 5.73
N PRO A 136 -0.45 21.25 6.34
CA PRO A 136 -1.30 20.45 7.21
C PRO A 136 -2.09 19.40 6.43
N VAL A 137 -2.04 18.15 6.89
CA VAL A 137 -2.69 16.98 6.26
C VAL A 137 -3.78 16.33 7.12
N ASP A 138 -3.95 16.80 8.36
CA ASP A 138 -4.89 16.26 9.36
C ASP A 138 -6.12 17.15 9.58
N GLY A 139 -6.30 18.18 8.75
CA GLY A 139 -7.41 19.15 8.85
C GLY A 139 -7.27 20.16 9.99
N LYS A 140 -6.16 20.17 10.74
CA LYS A 140 -5.89 21.15 11.79
C LYS A 140 -4.97 22.26 11.28
N ALA A 141 -5.06 23.44 11.89
CA ALA A 141 -4.17 24.55 11.57
C ALA A 141 -2.72 24.28 12.01
N GLY A 142 -1.76 24.83 11.27
CA GLY A 142 -0.33 24.69 11.54
C GLY A 142 0.27 23.34 11.11
N PRO A 143 1.60 23.24 11.07
CA PRO A 143 2.32 22.08 10.55
C PRO A 143 2.21 20.86 11.48
N ALA A 144 2.57 19.69 10.95
CA ALA A 144 2.80 18.50 11.75
C ALA A 144 4.04 18.64 12.65
N ASP A 145 4.16 17.77 13.65
CA ASP A 145 5.34 17.71 14.53
C ASP A 145 6.46 16.89 13.88
N VAL A 146 6.06 15.78 13.22
CA VAL A 146 6.97 14.83 12.56
C VAL A 146 6.55 14.58 11.11
N CYS A 147 7.51 14.59 10.19
CA CYS A 147 7.37 14.15 8.82
C CYS A 147 8.09 12.81 8.63
N VAL A 148 7.33 11.75 8.30
CA VAL A 148 7.90 10.46 7.91
C VAL A 148 8.21 10.51 6.42
N ILE A 149 9.46 10.30 6.04
CA ILE A 149 9.92 10.30 4.64
C ILE A 149 10.25 8.86 4.28
N GLU A 150 9.62 8.32 3.24
CA GLU A 150 10.03 7.04 2.67
C GLU A 150 10.81 7.27 1.38
N LEU A 151 12.05 6.78 1.32
CA LEU A 151 12.80 6.67 0.08
C LEU A 151 12.49 5.31 -0.59
N GLY A 152 11.78 5.38 -1.70
CA GLY A 152 11.51 4.26 -2.61
C GLY A 152 12.79 3.67 -3.22
N GLY A 153 12.64 2.55 -3.93
CA GLY A 153 13.77 1.84 -4.52
C GLY A 153 14.67 1.15 -3.49
N THR A 154 15.93 0.89 -3.87
CA THR A 154 16.95 0.31 -3.01
C THR A 154 18.18 1.22 -2.93
N ILE A 155 19.07 0.95 -1.96
CA ILE A 155 20.36 1.65 -1.85
C ILE A 155 21.35 1.02 -2.83
N GLY A 156 21.97 1.85 -3.66
CA GLY A 156 22.96 1.44 -4.67
C GLY A 156 22.48 1.64 -6.11
N ASP A 157 21.19 1.89 -6.29
CA ASP A 157 20.59 2.19 -7.59
C ASP A 157 21.00 3.59 -8.07
N ILE A 158 21.21 3.73 -9.39
CA ILE A 158 21.59 5.01 -10.02
C ILE A 158 20.47 6.04 -9.84
N GLU A 159 19.20 5.61 -9.91
CA GLU A 159 18.06 6.52 -9.80
C GLU A 159 17.95 7.14 -8.40
N SER A 160 18.41 6.43 -7.36
CA SER A 160 18.34 6.89 -5.96
C SER A 160 19.48 7.83 -5.57
N MET A 161 20.57 7.91 -6.34
CA MET A 161 21.79 8.65 -5.96
C MET A 161 21.52 10.14 -5.66
N PRO A 162 20.77 10.90 -6.49
CA PRO A 162 20.51 12.31 -6.20
C PRO A 162 19.73 12.52 -4.90
N PHE A 163 18.78 11.62 -4.59
CA PHE A 163 17.97 11.70 -3.36
C PHE A 163 18.78 11.36 -2.13
N ILE A 164 19.66 10.35 -2.19
CA ILE A 164 20.51 9.97 -1.06
C ILE A 164 21.47 11.12 -0.71
N GLU A 165 22.09 11.73 -1.72
CA GLU A 165 22.95 12.91 -1.52
C GLU A 165 22.17 14.09 -0.93
N ALA A 166 20.99 14.39 -1.48
CA ALA A 166 20.12 15.45 -0.95
C ALA A 166 19.72 15.21 0.51
N LEU A 167 19.32 13.98 0.85
CA LEU A 167 18.94 13.60 2.22
C LEU A 167 20.14 13.57 3.18
N GLY A 168 21.34 13.25 2.66
CA GLY A 168 22.60 13.36 3.38
C GLY A 168 22.86 14.80 3.80
N GLN A 169 22.86 15.74 2.84
CA GLN A 169 22.99 17.18 3.10
C GLN A 169 21.88 17.70 4.03
N PHE A 170 20.64 17.26 3.78
CA PHE A 170 19.47 17.64 4.57
C PHE A 170 19.63 17.31 6.05
N SER A 171 20.19 16.13 6.36
CA SER A 171 20.40 15.69 7.76
C SER A 171 21.31 16.64 8.54
N TYR A 172 22.29 17.27 7.88
CA TYR A 172 23.12 18.32 8.48
C TYR A 172 22.41 19.66 8.53
N HIS A 173 21.66 20.01 7.47
CA HIS A 173 20.93 21.27 7.37
C HIS A 173 19.91 21.45 8.51
N VAL A 174 19.10 20.42 8.78
CA VAL A 174 18.08 20.49 9.84
C VAL A 174 18.67 20.39 11.24
N GLY A 175 19.92 19.96 11.38
CA GLY A 175 20.64 19.89 12.65
C GLY A 175 20.37 18.63 13.48
N THR A 176 21.20 18.45 14.50
CA THR A 176 21.13 17.30 15.41
C THR A 176 19.83 17.28 16.21
N GLY A 177 19.28 16.09 16.42
CA GLY A 177 18.00 15.94 17.12
C GLY A 177 16.76 16.26 16.27
N ASN A 178 16.91 16.56 14.97
CA ASN A 178 15.79 16.81 14.06
C ASN A 178 15.64 15.77 12.95
N PHE A 179 16.57 14.81 12.85
CA PHE A 179 16.59 13.80 11.80
C PHE A 179 16.88 12.41 12.38
N CYS A 180 16.04 11.43 12.06
CA CYS A 180 16.21 10.02 12.44
C CYS A 180 16.17 9.14 11.18
N LEU A 181 17.15 8.26 11.03
CA LEU A 181 17.26 7.34 9.89
C LEU A 181 16.99 5.90 10.32
N ILE A 182 16.00 5.29 9.69
CA ILE A 182 15.63 3.89 9.83
C ILE A 182 15.96 3.18 8.51
N HIS A 183 16.79 2.14 8.58
CA HIS A 183 17.15 1.36 7.41
C HIS A 183 16.48 -0.01 7.45
N VAL A 184 15.62 -0.28 6.47
CA VAL A 184 14.89 -1.55 6.34
C VAL A 184 15.73 -2.51 5.50
N SER A 185 16.09 -3.67 6.05
CA SER A 185 16.98 -4.63 5.40
C SER A 185 16.50 -6.06 5.55
N LEU A 186 16.85 -6.93 4.59
CA LEU A 186 16.48 -8.35 4.61
C LEU A 186 17.55 -9.18 5.34
N VAL A 187 17.10 -9.99 6.29
CA VAL A 187 17.87 -11.07 6.92
C VAL A 187 17.25 -12.40 6.48
N PRO A 188 17.71 -12.97 5.35
CA PRO A 188 17.13 -14.19 4.83
C PRO A 188 17.51 -15.40 5.67
N ILE A 189 16.60 -16.38 5.71
CA ILE A 189 16.84 -17.71 6.27
C ILE A 189 17.01 -18.67 5.10
N LEU A 190 18.18 -19.32 5.02
CA LEU A 190 18.41 -20.33 4.00
C LEU A 190 17.86 -21.66 4.49
N ASN A 191 16.74 -22.14 3.92
CA ASN A 191 16.04 -23.35 4.36
C ASN A 191 16.93 -24.59 4.49
N VAL A 192 17.98 -24.71 3.67
CA VAL A 192 18.94 -25.83 3.70
C VAL A 192 19.74 -25.86 5.02
N VAL A 193 20.00 -24.71 5.62
CA VAL A 193 20.87 -24.56 6.80
C VAL A 193 20.10 -24.09 8.03
N GLY A 194 18.92 -23.46 7.86
CA GLY A 194 18.12 -22.88 8.94
C GLY A 194 18.74 -21.63 9.59
N GLU A 195 19.91 -21.18 9.14
CA GLU A 195 20.64 -20.06 9.73
C GLU A 195 20.22 -18.71 9.13
N GLN A 196 19.94 -17.74 10.00
CA GLN A 196 19.71 -16.33 9.65
C GLN A 196 20.99 -15.67 9.12
N LYS A 197 20.98 -15.20 7.87
CA LYS A 197 22.17 -14.63 7.22
C LYS A 197 22.19 -13.11 7.29
N THR A 198 23.14 -12.56 8.05
CA THR A 198 23.30 -11.11 8.25
C THR A 198 24.06 -10.37 7.15
N LYS A 199 24.74 -11.09 6.24
CA LYS A 199 25.68 -10.48 5.29
C LYS A 199 25.00 -9.47 4.34
N PRO A 200 23.81 -9.75 3.77
CA PRO A 200 23.13 -8.77 2.93
C PRO A 200 22.91 -7.43 3.65
N THR A 201 22.47 -7.47 4.91
CA THR A 201 22.32 -6.27 5.75
C THR A 201 23.63 -5.53 6.00
N GLN A 202 24.72 -6.26 6.25
CA GLN A 202 26.04 -5.65 6.44
C GLN A 202 26.52 -4.90 5.19
N HIS A 203 26.34 -5.49 4.00
CA HIS A 203 26.68 -4.84 2.73
C HIS A 203 25.80 -3.62 2.46
N SER A 204 24.51 -3.74 2.73
CA SER A 204 23.54 -2.64 2.58
C SER A 204 23.90 -1.42 3.46
N VAL A 205 24.18 -1.66 4.74
CA VAL A 205 24.60 -0.59 5.67
C VAL A 205 25.97 0.00 5.28
N ARG A 206 26.88 -0.80 4.74
CA ARG A 206 28.15 -0.29 4.21
C ARG A 206 27.92 0.62 3.00
N GLY A 207 27.03 0.25 2.09
CA GLY A 207 26.66 1.09 0.94
C GLY A 207 26.04 2.42 1.39
N LEU A 208 25.05 2.35 2.28
CA LEU A 208 24.38 3.52 2.85
C LEU A 208 25.37 4.51 3.51
N ARG A 209 26.31 4.00 4.34
CA ARG A 209 27.37 4.80 4.97
C ARG A 209 28.34 5.38 3.95
N GLY A 210 28.66 4.64 2.91
CA GLY A 210 29.50 5.12 1.80
C GLY A 210 28.90 6.31 1.06
N LEU A 211 27.57 6.47 1.12
CA LEU A 211 26.81 7.58 0.57
C LEU A 211 26.50 8.68 1.61
N GLY A 212 27.16 8.65 2.77
CA GLY A 212 27.05 9.71 3.79
C GLY A 212 25.92 9.57 4.79
N LEU A 213 25.11 8.50 4.72
CA LEU A 213 24.00 8.26 5.65
C LEU A 213 24.33 7.14 6.65
N THR A 214 24.11 7.40 7.94
CA THR A 214 24.31 6.39 9.01
C THR A 214 22.98 6.06 9.68
N PRO A 215 22.57 4.78 9.69
CA PRO A 215 21.29 4.40 10.28
C PRO A 215 21.33 4.54 11.80
N HIS A 216 20.29 5.15 12.36
CA HIS A 216 20.07 5.21 13.81
C HIS A 216 19.40 3.94 14.31
N ILE A 217 18.52 3.37 13.48
CA ILE A 217 17.73 2.17 13.74
C ILE A 217 17.82 1.25 12.52
N LEU A 218 17.95 -0.04 12.79
CA LEU A 218 17.95 -1.09 11.78
C LEU A 218 16.68 -1.93 11.91
N ALA A 219 15.84 -1.90 10.89
CA ALA A 219 14.62 -2.70 10.82
C ALA A 219 14.86 -3.92 9.93
N CYS A 220 15.08 -5.07 10.54
CA CYS A 220 15.44 -6.30 9.85
C CYS A 220 14.21 -7.14 9.53
N ARG A 221 13.84 -7.22 8.25
CA ARG A 221 12.83 -8.14 7.74
C ARG A 221 13.37 -9.57 7.73
N SER A 222 12.63 -10.51 8.30
CA SER A 222 12.92 -11.93 8.22
C SER A 222 11.62 -12.74 8.25
N THR A 223 11.69 -14.06 8.09
CA THR A 223 10.50 -14.92 8.25
C THR A 223 10.20 -15.20 9.72
N THR A 224 11.23 -15.31 10.56
CA THR A 224 11.12 -15.51 12.01
C THR A 224 11.78 -14.38 12.79
N ALA A 225 11.49 -14.29 14.10
CA ALA A 225 12.18 -13.35 14.97
C ALA A 225 13.71 -13.58 14.94
N LEU A 226 14.47 -12.49 14.99
CA LEU A 226 15.93 -12.57 14.99
C LEU A 226 16.48 -13.15 16.29
N ASP A 227 17.43 -14.07 16.17
CA ASP A 227 18.15 -14.59 17.33
C ASP A 227 19.01 -13.52 17.99
N GLN A 228 19.22 -13.66 19.30
CA GLN A 228 20.04 -12.72 20.06
C GLN A 228 21.47 -12.59 19.50
N HIS A 229 22.09 -13.71 19.13
CA HIS A 229 23.44 -13.69 18.55
C HIS A 229 23.49 -13.00 17.17
N VAL A 230 22.38 -13.03 16.41
CA VAL A 230 22.23 -12.34 15.13
C VAL A 230 22.15 -10.83 15.35
N LYS A 231 21.40 -10.37 16.35
CA LYS A 231 21.35 -8.96 16.75
C LYS A 231 22.72 -8.43 17.21
N VAL A 232 23.41 -9.16 18.08
CA VAL A 232 24.78 -8.81 18.53
C VAL A 232 25.72 -8.66 17.33
N LYS A 233 25.66 -9.61 16.39
CA LYS A 233 26.47 -9.57 15.17
C LYS A 233 26.13 -8.35 14.32
N LEU A 234 24.86 -8.09 14.06
CA LEU A 234 24.44 -6.91 13.31
C LEU A 234 24.90 -5.62 14.01
N SER A 235 24.80 -5.53 15.33
CA SER A 235 25.28 -4.39 16.10
C SER A 235 26.77 -4.11 15.85
N GLN A 236 27.61 -5.14 15.96
CA GLN A 236 29.06 -5.04 15.74
C GLN A 236 29.43 -4.63 14.31
N PHE A 237 28.76 -5.16 13.29
CA PHE A 237 29.12 -4.90 11.88
C PHE A 237 28.47 -3.63 11.30
N CYS A 238 27.26 -3.29 11.76
CA CYS A 238 26.50 -2.15 11.26
C CYS A 238 26.70 -0.89 12.11
N HIS A 239 27.31 -1.00 13.29
CA HIS A 239 27.55 0.08 14.26
C HIS A 239 26.24 0.72 14.74
N VAL A 240 25.21 -0.10 14.96
CA VAL A 240 23.91 0.29 15.51
C VAL A 240 23.77 -0.37 16.88
N ALA A 241 23.33 0.37 17.90
CA ALA A 241 23.11 -0.20 19.22
C ALA A 241 22.10 -1.36 19.14
N GLU A 242 22.33 -2.42 19.91
CA GLU A 242 21.51 -3.63 19.83
C GLU A 242 20.02 -3.35 20.12
N GLU A 243 19.75 -2.45 21.06
CA GLU A 243 18.40 -1.94 21.40
C GLU A 243 17.69 -1.25 20.21
N ASN A 244 18.45 -0.77 19.22
CA ASN A 244 17.93 -0.15 18.00
C ASN A 244 17.86 -1.12 16.81
N ILE A 245 18.05 -2.43 17.03
CA ILE A 245 17.89 -3.47 16.02
C ILE A 245 16.54 -4.16 16.21
N ILE A 246 15.60 -3.79 15.35
CA ILE A 246 14.22 -4.22 15.37
C ILE A 246 14.04 -5.40 14.42
N THR A 247 13.36 -6.44 14.88
CA THR A 247 12.91 -7.55 14.03
C THR A 247 11.53 -7.26 13.44
N LEU A 248 11.40 -7.43 12.13
CA LEU A 248 10.12 -7.41 11.42
C LEU A 248 9.93 -8.80 10.81
N TYR A 249 9.32 -9.71 11.56
CA TYR A 249 9.04 -11.06 11.05
C TYR A 249 7.69 -11.14 10.34
N ASP A 250 7.42 -12.25 9.67
CA ASP A 250 6.13 -12.47 8.99
C ASP A 250 5.00 -12.54 10.03
N VAL A 251 4.03 -11.62 9.90
CA VAL A 251 2.85 -11.53 10.77
C VAL A 251 1.61 -12.06 10.04
N THR A 252 0.61 -12.49 10.80
CA THR A 252 -0.65 -13.02 10.27
C THR A 252 -1.47 -11.97 9.52
N ASN A 253 -1.41 -10.72 9.97
CA ASN A 253 -2.03 -9.57 9.32
C ASN A 253 -1.21 -8.30 9.55
N ILE A 254 -1.29 -7.34 8.62
CA ILE A 254 -0.45 -6.14 8.63
C ILE A 254 -0.67 -5.22 9.84
N TRP A 255 -1.80 -5.34 10.54
CA TRP A 255 -2.09 -4.54 11.73
C TRP A 255 -1.26 -4.95 12.94
N HIS A 256 -0.57 -6.09 12.89
CA HIS A 256 0.42 -6.46 13.91
C HIS A 256 1.74 -5.70 13.81
N ILE A 257 2.09 -5.11 12.65
CA ILE A 257 3.38 -4.43 12.49
C ILE A 257 3.56 -3.24 13.46
N PRO A 258 2.58 -2.33 13.64
CA PRO A 258 2.66 -1.30 14.67
C PRO A 258 2.83 -1.86 16.10
N LEU A 259 2.17 -2.98 16.42
CA LEU A 259 2.26 -3.61 17.73
C LEU A 259 3.65 -4.22 17.96
N LEU A 260 4.18 -4.90 16.95
CA LEU A 260 5.53 -5.46 16.94
C LEU A 260 6.60 -4.37 17.13
N LEU A 261 6.40 -3.20 16.53
CA LEU A 261 7.28 -2.04 16.71
C LEU A 261 7.14 -1.43 18.11
N ARG A 262 5.93 -1.35 18.67
CA ARG A 262 5.69 -0.90 20.04
C ARG A 262 6.41 -1.80 21.04
N ASP A 263 6.23 -3.12 20.91
CA ASP A 263 6.73 -4.11 21.87
C ASP A 263 8.27 -4.16 21.88
N GLN A 264 8.90 -3.78 20.77
CA GLN A 264 10.35 -3.60 20.64
C GLN A 264 10.83 -2.17 20.94
N LYS A 265 9.98 -1.31 21.50
CA LYS A 265 10.31 0.07 21.90
C LYS A 265 10.86 0.93 20.75
N ALA A 266 10.44 0.67 19.51
CA ALA A 266 10.89 1.41 18.34
C ALA A 266 10.56 2.92 18.44
N HIS A 267 9.38 3.23 18.96
CA HIS A 267 8.93 4.60 19.20
C HIS A 267 9.82 5.32 20.22
N GLU A 268 10.18 4.69 21.34
CA GLU A 268 11.12 5.27 22.32
C GLU A 268 12.48 5.58 21.69
N ALA A 269 13.02 4.67 20.86
CA ALA A 269 14.28 4.87 20.15
C ALA A 269 14.21 6.08 19.20
N ILE A 270 13.12 6.21 18.44
CA ILE A 270 12.90 7.36 17.53
C ILE A 270 12.78 8.66 18.33
N LEU A 271 11.97 8.67 19.39
CA LEU A 271 11.76 9.85 20.24
C LEU A 271 13.05 10.31 20.92
N LYS A 272 13.91 9.38 21.32
CA LYS A 272 15.25 9.67 21.87
C LYS A 272 16.14 10.34 20.82
N VAL A 273 16.18 9.83 19.60
CA VAL A 273 16.97 10.43 18.49
C VAL A 273 16.45 11.83 18.15
N LEU A 274 15.14 12.05 18.21
CA LEU A 274 14.50 13.33 17.84
C LEU A 274 14.34 14.33 19.00
N ASN A 275 14.85 14.01 20.19
CA ASN A 275 14.68 14.80 21.42
C ASN A 275 13.20 15.10 21.75
N LEU A 276 12.31 14.12 21.58
CA LEU A 276 10.86 14.25 21.80
C LEU A 276 10.33 13.47 23.01
N LEU A 277 11.18 12.82 23.81
CA LEU A 277 10.76 12.00 24.95
C LEU A 277 9.93 12.77 25.99
N GLY A 278 10.17 14.07 26.16
CA GLY A 278 9.42 14.91 27.11
C GLY A 278 8.08 15.43 26.58
N GLU A 279 7.84 15.30 25.27
CA GLU A 279 6.64 15.80 24.59
C GLU A 279 5.66 14.67 24.29
N ALA A 280 6.18 13.47 24.03
CA ALA A 280 5.42 12.28 23.70
C ALA A 280 4.76 11.63 24.92
N LYS A 281 3.62 10.99 24.69
CA LYS A 281 2.90 10.14 25.64
C LYS A 281 3.13 8.68 25.30
N GLU A 282 2.76 7.80 26.23
CA GLU A 282 2.63 6.37 25.94
C GLU A 282 1.67 6.13 24.76
N PRO A 283 1.99 5.22 23.82
CA PRO A 283 1.21 5.03 22.61
C PRO A 283 -0.14 4.36 22.91
N ALA A 284 -1.23 5.12 22.73
CA ALA A 284 -2.59 4.60 22.83
C ALA A 284 -2.97 3.77 21.58
N LEU A 285 -2.95 2.44 21.72
CA LEU A 285 -3.16 1.48 20.62
C LEU A 285 -4.21 0.42 20.94
N GLU A 286 -5.08 0.64 21.93
CA GLU A 286 -6.07 -0.33 22.40
C GLU A 286 -7.03 -0.76 21.28
N GLU A 287 -7.58 0.22 20.55
CA GLU A 287 -8.48 -0.04 19.43
C GLU A 287 -7.77 -0.79 18.29
N TRP A 288 -6.52 -0.40 18.00
CA TRP A 288 -5.71 -1.06 16.97
C TRP A 288 -5.36 -2.50 17.34
N THR A 289 -5.01 -2.73 18.60
CA THR A 289 -4.73 -4.06 19.17
C THR A 289 -5.96 -4.95 19.05
N SER A 290 -7.13 -4.45 19.48
CA SER A 290 -8.39 -5.19 19.37
C SER A 290 -8.70 -5.57 17.91
N ARG A 291 -8.49 -4.65 16.97
CA ARG A 291 -8.70 -4.91 15.54
C ARG A 291 -7.78 -6.00 14.99
N ALA A 292 -6.48 -5.93 15.29
CA ALA A 292 -5.51 -6.92 14.87
C ALA A 292 -5.87 -8.33 15.38
N GLU A 293 -6.28 -8.44 16.66
CA GLU A 293 -6.71 -9.70 17.25
C GLU A 293 -8.02 -10.22 16.69
N ILE A 294 -9.00 -9.35 16.44
CA ILE A 294 -10.28 -9.75 15.83
C ILE A 294 -10.00 -10.38 14.47
N CYS A 295 -9.14 -9.75 13.65
CA CYS A 295 -8.80 -10.24 12.32
C CYS A 295 -8.27 -11.69 12.33
N ASP A 296 -7.46 -12.06 13.32
CA ASP A 296 -6.90 -13.41 13.42
C ASP A 296 -7.93 -14.46 13.87
N LYS A 297 -8.98 -14.03 14.57
CA LYS A 297 -10.02 -14.90 15.15
C LYS A 297 -11.22 -15.10 14.22
N LEU A 298 -11.18 -14.58 12.98
CA LEU A 298 -12.28 -14.70 12.02
C LEU A 298 -12.27 -16.10 11.37
N HIS A 299 -13.38 -16.81 11.51
CA HIS A 299 -13.53 -18.18 10.99
C HIS A 299 -14.64 -18.32 9.97
N GLU A 300 -15.73 -17.56 10.10
CA GLU A 300 -16.88 -17.64 9.20
C GLU A 300 -16.55 -16.95 7.87
N PRO A 301 -16.48 -17.69 6.74
CA PRO A 301 -16.09 -17.11 5.46
C PRO A 301 -17.20 -16.27 4.84
N VAL A 302 -16.82 -15.25 4.08
CA VAL A 302 -17.69 -14.57 3.10
C VAL A 302 -16.97 -14.55 1.75
N HIS A 303 -17.61 -15.11 0.73
CA HIS A 303 -17.05 -15.28 -0.59
C HIS A 303 -17.44 -14.13 -1.51
N ILE A 304 -16.45 -13.37 -1.97
CA ILE A 304 -16.66 -12.26 -2.91
C ILE A 304 -15.94 -12.56 -4.22
N ALA A 305 -16.71 -12.73 -5.30
CA ALA A 305 -16.18 -12.88 -6.65
C ALA A 305 -15.69 -11.53 -7.17
N MET A 306 -14.38 -11.39 -7.33
CA MET A 306 -13.76 -10.22 -7.94
C MET A 306 -13.54 -10.47 -9.43
N VAL A 307 -14.39 -9.85 -10.27
CA VAL A 307 -14.40 -10.07 -11.72
C VAL A 307 -13.54 -9.02 -12.41
N GLY A 308 -12.28 -9.37 -12.63
CA GLY A 308 -11.24 -8.43 -13.04
C GLY A 308 -10.49 -8.83 -14.32
N LYS A 309 -9.64 -7.92 -14.79
CA LYS A 309 -8.69 -8.16 -15.89
C LYS A 309 -7.36 -8.72 -15.37
N TYR A 310 -7.00 -8.37 -14.13
CA TYR A 310 -5.68 -8.60 -13.54
C TYR A 310 -5.73 -9.59 -12.36
N THR A 311 -6.37 -10.74 -12.55
CA THR A 311 -6.56 -11.73 -11.45
C THR A 311 -5.29 -12.43 -11.00
N GLY A 312 -4.22 -12.39 -11.80
CA GLY A 312 -2.91 -12.96 -11.43
C GLY A 312 -2.00 -12.04 -10.63
N LEU A 313 -2.39 -10.76 -10.44
CA LEU A 313 -1.60 -9.77 -9.72
C LEU A 313 -2.49 -9.05 -8.70
N SER A 314 -2.41 -9.45 -7.43
CA SER A 314 -3.19 -8.85 -6.32
C SER A 314 -3.00 -7.34 -6.23
N ASP A 315 -1.81 -6.86 -6.58
CA ASP A 315 -1.39 -5.47 -6.41
C ASP A 315 -2.13 -4.51 -7.35
N SER A 316 -2.66 -5.02 -8.46
CA SER A 316 -3.50 -4.22 -9.37
C SER A 316 -4.86 -3.83 -8.76
N TYR A 317 -5.26 -4.44 -7.64
CA TYR A 317 -6.54 -4.20 -6.95
C TYR A 317 -6.37 -4.03 -5.43
N LEU A 318 -5.19 -3.62 -4.96
CA LEU A 318 -4.88 -3.64 -3.54
C LEU A 318 -5.83 -2.75 -2.72
N SER A 319 -6.21 -1.57 -3.20
CA SER A 319 -7.14 -0.68 -2.50
C SER A 319 -8.52 -1.31 -2.31
N VAL A 320 -9.02 -1.99 -3.35
CA VAL A 320 -10.27 -2.74 -3.30
C VAL A 320 -10.18 -3.88 -2.28
N LEU A 321 -9.08 -4.63 -2.30
CA LEU A 321 -8.83 -5.70 -1.31
C LEU A 321 -8.80 -5.15 0.12
N LYS A 322 -8.05 -4.08 0.38
CA LYS A 322 -8.00 -3.47 1.72
C LYS A 322 -9.38 -2.96 2.14
N ALA A 323 -10.16 -2.37 1.23
CA ALA A 323 -11.52 -1.93 1.54
C ALA A 323 -12.48 -3.10 1.87
N LEU A 324 -12.38 -4.22 1.16
CA LEU A 324 -13.11 -5.46 1.49
C LEU A 324 -12.69 -6.02 2.85
N VAL A 325 -11.38 -6.04 3.15
CA VAL A 325 -10.87 -6.50 4.46
C VAL A 325 -11.40 -5.62 5.58
N HIS A 326 -11.39 -4.30 5.43
CA HIS A 326 -11.94 -3.38 6.43
C HIS A 326 -13.43 -3.67 6.70
N ALA A 327 -14.23 -3.86 5.64
CA ALA A 327 -15.65 -4.16 5.76
C ALA A 327 -15.92 -5.56 6.35
N SER A 328 -15.12 -6.55 5.98
CA SER A 328 -15.27 -7.94 6.44
C SER A 328 -14.92 -8.07 7.92
N VAL A 329 -13.84 -7.41 8.36
CA VAL A 329 -13.44 -7.38 9.77
C VAL A 329 -14.50 -6.67 10.62
N PHE A 330 -15.10 -5.59 10.12
CA PHE A 330 -16.20 -4.89 10.81
C PHE A 330 -17.40 -5.82 11.06
N HIS A 331 -17.77 -6.63 10.08
CA HIS A 331 -18.84 -7.64 10.19
C HIS A 331 -18.39 -8.97 10.80
N ARG A 332 -17.13 -9.06 11.26
CA ARG A 332 -16.53 -10.27 11.84
C ARG A 332 -16.59 -11.50 10.91
N LYS A 333 -16.43 -11.28 9.60
CA LYS A 333 -16.36 -12.33 8.58
C LYS A 333 -14.95 -12.44 8.02
N LYS A 334 -14.50 -13.66 7.77
CA LYS A 334 -13.25 -13.97 7.09
C LYS A 334 -13.45 -13.77 5.59
N LEU A 335 -12.84 -12.72 5.03
CA LEU A 335 -12.90 -12.48 3.59
C LEU A 335 -12.24 -13.62 2.81
N VAL A 336 -12.96 -14.17 1.85
CA VAL A 336 -12.42 -15.03 0.79
C VAL A 336 -12.69 -14.35 -0.54
N VAL A 337 -11.63 -14.00 -1.27
CA VAL A 337 -11.74 -13.38 -2.58
C VAL A 337 -11.59 -14.45 -3.65
N ASP A 338 -12.67 -14.67 -4.40
CA ASP A 338 -12.68 -15.56 -5.55
C ASP A 338 -12.30 -14.76 -6.79
N TRP A 339 -11.07 -14.95 -7.27
CA TRP A 339 -10.55 -14.24 -8.43
C TRP A 339 -11.12 -14.83 -9.72
N VAL A 340 -11.94 -14.04 -10.42
CA VAL A 340 -12.59 -14.48 -11.67
C VAL A 340 -12.03 -13.69 -12.85
N PRO A 341 -11.19 -14.30 -13.71
CA PRO A 341 -10.70 -13.64 -14.91
C PRO A 341 -11.87 -13.35 -15.84
N ALA A 342 -12.14 -12.08 -16.13
CA ALA A 342 -13.32 -11.70 -16.89
C ALA A 342 -13.36 -12.34 -18.29
N SER A 343 -12.22 -12.44 -18.96
CA SER A 343 -12.13 -13.11 -20.27
C SER A 343 -12.58 -14.58 -20.22
N HIS A 344 -12.36 -15.29 -19.10
CA HIS A 344 -12.75 -16.69 -18.98
C HIS A 344 -14.27 -16.89 -18.86
N LEU A 345 -15.05 -15.84 -18.67
CA LEU A 345 -16.51 -15.93 -18.66
C LEU A 345 -17.11 -15.86 -20.08
N GLU A 346 -16.31 -15.54 -21.09
CA GLU A 346 -16.76 -15.29 -22.46
C GLU A 346 -16.94 -16.58 -23.27
N GLU A 347 -17.87 -16.55 -24.24
CA GLU A 347 -18.16 -17.69 -25.14
C GLU A 347 -16.95 -18.13 -25.97
N ALA A 348 -16.01 -17.23 -26.25
CA ALA A 348 -14.76 -17.57 -26.92
C ALA A 348 -13.94 -18.56 -26.07
N THR A 349 -13.79 -18.29 -24.77
CA THR A 349 -13.09 -19.19 -23.84
C THR A 349 -13.85 -20.49 -23.62
N GLU A 350 -15.19 -20.51 -23.70
CA GLU A 350 -15.94 -21.77 -23.67
C GLU A 350 -15.51 -22.74 -24.79
N LYS A 351 -15.16 -22.20 -25.97
CA LYS A 351 -14.71 -22.99 -27.13
C LYS A 351 -13.21 -23.31 -27.06
N GLU A 352 -12.39 -22.33 -26.68
CA GLU A 352 -10.93 -22.43 -26.69
C GLU A 352 -10.37 -23.18 -25.48
N ASN A 353 -10.95 -22.94 -24.29
CA ASN A 353 -10.55 -23.56 -23.03
C ASN A 353 -11.77 -23.82 -22.11
N PRO A 354 -12.54 -24.89 -22.39
CA PRO A 354 -13.77 -25.20 -21.66
C PRO A 354 -13.58 -25.36 -20.15
N ASP A 355 -12.41 -25.82 -19.71
CA ASP A 355 -12.12 -26.05 -18.29
C ASP A 355 -11.91 -24.74 -17.54
N ALA A 356 -11.16 -23.80 -18.14
CA ALA A 356 -11.01 -22.45 -17.60
C ALA A 356 -12.35 -21.72 -17.52
N TYR A 357 -13.20 -21.88 -18.54
CA TYR A 357 -14.56 -21.33 -18.56
C TYR A 357 -15.43 -21.89 -17.42
N LYS A 358 -15.48 -23.23 -17.29
CA LYS A 358 -16.25 -23.89 -16.24
C LYS A 358 -15.75 -23.50 -14.84
N ALA A 359 -14.44 -23.40 -14.65
CA ALA A 359 -13.83 -22.99 -13.39
C ALA A 359 -14.23 -21.54 -13.02
N ALA A 360 -14.13 -20.60 -13.96
CA ALA A 360 -14.50 -19.20 -13.74
C ALA A 360 -16.00 -19.05 -13.40
N TRP A 361 -16.87 -19.75 -14.13
CA TRP A 361 -18.31 -19.74 -13.82
C TRP A 361 -18.65 -20.44 -12.51
N LYS A 362 -17.90 -21.47 -12.11
CA LYS A 362 -18.07 -22.13 -10.81
C LYS A 362 -17.75 -21.18 -9.67
N LEU A 363 -16.64 -20.44 -9.78
CA LEU A 363 -16.27 -19.41 -8.79
C LEU A 363 -17.34 -18.32 -8.70
N LEU A 364 -17.76 -17.76 -9.84
CA LEU A 364 -18.80 -16.72 -9.87
C LEU A 364 -20.12 -17.18 -9.26
N LYS A 365 -20.56 -18.41 -9.57
CA LYS A 365 -21.81 -18.99 -9.05
C LYS A 365 -21.75 -19.40 -7.58
N GLY A 366 -20.55 -19.61 -7.05
CA GLY A 366 -20.31 -20.00 -5.66
C GLY A 366 -20.14 -18.82 -4.70
N ALA A 367 -20.04 -17.59 -5.20
CA ALA A 367 -19.80 -16.41 -4.38
C ALA A 367 -21.09 -15.83 -3.78
N ASP A 368 -20.96 -15.28 -2.57
CA ASP A 368 -22.02 -14.59 -1.83
C ASP A 368 -22.23 -13.14 -2.32
N GLY A 369 -21.24 -12.58 -3.01
CA GLY A 369 -21.31 -11.26 -3.64
C GLY A 369 -20.39 -11.14 -4.84
N VAL A 370 -20.71 -10.22 -5.75
CA VAL A 370 -19.96 -9.94 -6.98
C VAL A 370 -19.46 -8.51 -6.96
N LEU A 371 -18.18 -8.32 -7.23
CA LEU A 371 -17.55 -7.01 -7.38
C LEU A 371 -16.89 -6.90 -8.75
N VAL A 372 -17.27 -5.86 -9.49
CA VAL A 372 -16.60 -5.48 -10.76
C VAL A 372 -15.83 -4.18 -10.52
N PRO A 373 -14.49 -4.22 -10.42
CA PRO A 373 -13.69 -3.03 -10.15
C PRO A 373 -13.54 -2.15 -11.39
N GLY A 374 -12.86 -1.02 -11.21
CA GLY A 374 -12.42 -0.17 -12.32
C GLY A 374 -11.54 -0.92 -13.34
N GLY A 375 -11.42 -0.34 -14.53
CA GLY A 375 -10.56 -0.88 -15.58
C GLY A 375 -10.59 0.00 -16.82
N PHE A 376 -9.76 -0.38 -17.80
CA PHE A 376 -9.65 0.32 -19.08
C PHE A 376 -9.41 -0.67 -20.23
N GLY A 377 -9.84 -0.26 -21.41
CA GLY A 377 -9.77 -1.07 -22.62
C GLY A 377 -10.88 -2.12 -22.71
N ASP A 378 -10.96 -2.74 -23.89
CA ASP A 378 -12.00 -3.67 -24.34
C ASP A 378 -11.91 -5.08 -23.73
N ARG A 379 -10.71 -5.51 -23.34
CA ARG A 379 -10.45 -6.88 -22.88
C ARG A 379 -11.30 -7.26 -21.65
N GLY A 380 -12.07 -8.34 -21.77
CA GLY A 380 -12.89 -8.88 -20.68
C GLY A 380 -14.18 -8.09 -20.41
N VAL A 381 -14.53 -7.10 -21.25
CA VAL A 381 -15.76 -6.32 -21.09
C VAL A 381 -16.99 -7.21 -21.22
N GLN A 382 -17.03 -8.14 -22.18
CA GLN A 382 -18.18 -9.03 -22.35
C GLN A 382 -18.35 -9.95 -21.14
N GLY A 383 -17.24 -10.50 -20.62
CA GLY A 383 -17.28 -11.30 -19.40
C GLY A 383 -17.82 -10.55 -18.18
N LYS A 384 -17.45 -9.27 -18.03
CA LYS A 384 -17.99 -8.41 -16.95
C LYS A 384 -19.49 -8.15 -17.12
N ILE A 385 -19.97 -7.94 -18.35
CA ILE A 385 -21.40 -7.79 -18.66
C ILE A 385 -22.16 -9.08 -18.26
N LEU A 386 -21.61 -10.25 -18.58
CA LEU A 386 -22.19 -11.54 -18.20
C LEU A 386 -22.25 -11.72 -16.67
N ALA A 387 -21.21 -11.29 -15.96
CA ALA A 387 -21.20 -11.33 -14.49
C ALA A 387 -22.24 -10.39 -13.86
N ALA A 388 -22.37 -9.15 -14.35
CA ALA A 388 -23.39 -8.22 -13.89
C ALA A 388 -24.82 -8.75 -14.16
N LYS A 389 -25.03 -9.36 -15.34
CA LYS A 389 -26.28 -10.02 -15.70
C LYS A 389 -26.61 -11.16 -14.74
N TYR A 390 -25.64 -12.02 -14.47
CA TYR A 390 -25.80 -13.13 -13.53
C TYR A 390 -26.20 -12.62 -12.15
N ALA A 391 -25.48 -11.61 -11.62
CA ALA A 391 -25.78 -11.03 -10.32
C ALA A 391 -27.22 -10.48 -10.26
N ARG A 392 -27.63 -9.69 -11.27
CA ARG A 392 -28.97 -9.13 -11.38
C ARG A 392 -30.06 -10.20 -11.42
N GLU A 393 -29.90 -11.21 -12.27
CA GLU A 393 -30.93 -12.25 -12.50
C GLU A 393 -31.02 -13.26 -11.36
N LYS A 394 -29.90 -13.54 -10.68
CA LYS A 394 -29.85 -14.46 -9.53
C LYS A 394 -29.95 -13.77 -8.18
N ARG A 395 -30.15 -12.46 -8.17
CA ARG A 395 -30.30 -11.64 -6.97
C ARG A 395 -29.07 -11.68 -6.05
N VAL A 396 -27.87 -11.87 -6.62
CA VAL A 396 -26.61 -11.90 -5.87
C VAL A 396 -26.12 -10.47 -5.66
N PRO A 397 -25.79 -10.05 -4.41
CA PRO A 397 -25.24 -8.73 -4.11
C PRO A 397 -24.15 -8.28 -5.10
N PHE A 398 -24.29 -7.09 -5.66
CA PHE A 398 -23.41 -6.55 -6.69
C PHE A 398 -22.91 -5.15 -6.34
N LEU A 399 -21.60 -4.94 -6.48
CA LEU A 399 -20.96 -3.63 -6.46
C LEU A 399 -20.13 -3.40 -7.74
N GLY A 400 -20.51 -2.41 -8.53
CA GLY A 400 -19.74 -1.94 -9.68
C GLY A 400 -19.00 -0.65 -9.36
N ILE A 401 -17.68 -0.61 -9.58
CA ILE A 401 -16.84 0.58 -9.31
C ILE A 401 -16.31 1.13 -10.63
N CYS A 402 -16.51 2.43 -10.87
CA CYS A 402 -16.09 3.14 -12.08
C CYS A 402 -16.59 2.40 -13.33
N LEU A 403 -15.71 1.70 -14.06
CA LEU A 403 -16.10 0.81 -15.16
C LEU A 403 -17.20 -0.19 -14.76
N GLY A 404 -17.20 -0.72 -13.53
CA GLY A 404 -18.25 -1.63 -13.07
C GLY A 404 -19.66 -1.04 -13.09
N MET A 405 -19.81 0.26 -12.82
CA MET A 405 -21.08 0.97 -12.97
C MET A 405 -21.50 1.04 -14.44
N GLN A 406 -20.55 1.40 -15.31
CA GLN A 406 -20.79 1.50 -16.75
C GLN A 406 -21.22 0.15 -17.35
N ILE A 407 -20.57 -0.93 -16.93
CA ILE A 407 -20.93 -2.30 -17.30
C ILE A 407 -22.36 -2.64 -16.87
N ALA A 408 -22.76 -2.28 -15.65
CA ALA A 408 -24.11 -2.52 -15.16
C ALA A 408 -25.18 -1.76 -15.98
N VAL A 409 -24.90 -0.52 -16.40
CA VAL A 409 -25.78 0.25 -17.30
C VAL A 409 -25.89 -0.42 -18.68
N ILE A 410 -24.76 -0.82 -19.26
CA ILE A 410 -24.73 -1.51 -20.56
C ILE A 410 -25.50 -2.83 -20.50
N GLU A 411 -25.28 -3.63 -19.46
CA GLU A 411 -26.00 -4.88 -19.23
C GLU A 411 -27.50 -4.66 -19.15
N PHE A 412 -27.93 -3.68 -18.35
CA PHE A 412 -29.35 -3.38 -18.15
C PHE A 412 -30.01 -2.94 -19.46
N ALA A 413 -29.33 -2.11 -20.26
CA ALA A 413 -29.82 -1.71 -21.58
C ALA A 413 -29.99 -2.91 -22.54
N ARG A 414 -29.03 -3.84 -22.56
CA ARG A 414 -29.06 -5.04 -23.42
C ARG A 414 -30.13 -6.04 -23.01
N SER A 415 -30.25 -6.28 -21.71
CA SER A 415 -31.09 -7.34 -21.16
C SER A 415 -32.52 -6.88 -20.91
N VAL A 416 -32.71 -5.71 -20.31
CA VAL A 416 -34.04 -5.23 -19.87
C VAL A 416 -34.70 -4.34 -20.93
N LEU A 417 -33.95 -3.42 -21.55
CA LEU A 417 -34.49 -2.57 -22.62
C LEU A 417 -34.47 -3.24 -24.00
N GLY A 418 -33.83 -4.40 -24.13
CA GLY A 418 -33.72 -5.15 -25.39
C GLY A 418 -32.77 -4.55 -26.42
N LEU A 419 -31.95 -3.55 -26.05
CA LEU A 419 -31.01 -2.87 -26.94
C LEU A 419 -29.73 -3.70 -27.10
N LYS A 420 -29.75 -4.69 -27.99
CA LYS A 420 -28.66 -5.68 -28.08
C LYS A 420 -27.29 -5.10 -28.44
N ASP A 421 -27.26 -4.02 -29.21
CA ASP A 421 -26.06 -3.31 -29.63
C ASP A 421 -25.62 -2.22 -28.63
N ALA A 422 -26.36 -2.00 -27.54
CA ALA A 422 -26.01 -1.00 -26.54
C ALA A 422 -24.58 -1.19 -26.01
N ASN A 423 -23.78 -0.14 -26.02
CA ASN A 423 -22.39 -0.21 -25.59
C ASN A 423 -21.83 1.14 -25.12
N SER A 424 -20.59 1.14 -24.64
CA SER A 424 -19.79 2.36 -24.45
C SER A 424 -19.09 2.74 -25.75
N THR A 425 -19.02 4.04 -26.04
CA THR A 425 -18.21 4.56 -27.15
C THR A 425 -16.70 4.36 -26.93
N GLU A 426 -16.27 3.96 -25.73
CA GLU A 426 -14.89 3.52 -25.47
C GLU A 426 -14.56 2.20 -26.19
N PHE A 427 -15.51 1.26 -26.20
CA PHE A 427 -15.30 -0.11 -26.69
C PHE A 427 -15.84 -0.33 -28.09
N ASP A 428 -16.92 0.37 -28.43
CA ASP A 428 -17.60 0.29 -29.71
C ASP A 428 -18.07 1.70 -30.12
N PRO A 429 -17.21 2.46 -30.82
CA PRO A 429 -17.54 3.82 -31.27
C PRO A 429 -18.73 3.89 -32.23
N ASP A 430 -19.05 2.79 -32.92
CA ASP A 430 -20.08 2.72 -33.96
C ASP A 430 -21.45 2.22 -33.45
N THR A 431 -21.58 1.99 -32.12
CA THR A 431 -22.84 1.56 -31.52
C THR A 431 -23.98 2.55 -31.82
N ARG A 432 -25.16 2.04 -32.19
CA ARG A 432 -26.34 2.90 -32.44
C ARG A 432 -27.06 3.27 -31.15
N ASN A 433 -26.73 2.61 -30.05
CA ASN A 433 -27.32 2.83 -28.73
C ASN A 433 -26.21 3.12 -27.69
N PRO A 434 -25.51 4.26 -27.80
CA PRO A 434 -24.41 4.60 -26.90
C PRO A 434 -24.92 4.89 -25.48
N CYS A 435 -24.75 3.93 -24.59
CA CYS A 435 -25.15 4.03 -23.18
C CYS A 435 -24.16 4.82 -22.33
N VAL A 436 -22.91 4.80 -22.75
CA VAL A 436 -21.80 5.46 -22.07
C VAL A 436 -21.01 6.20 -23.15
N ILE A 437 -20.77 7.49 -22.93
CA ILE A 437 -20.17 8.40 -23.90
C ILE A 437 -18.96 9.11 -23.31
N PHE A 438 -18.04 9.53 -24.17
CA PHE A 438 -16.92 10.35 -23.78
C PHE A 438 -17.41 11.74 -23.36
N MET A 439 -17.25 12.08 -22.08
CA MET A 439 -17.71 13.35 -21.50
C MET A 439 -16.64 13.91 -20.54
N PRO A 440 -15.51 14.37 -21.10
CA PRO A 440 -14.40 14.90 -20.30
C PRO A 440 -14.80 16.14 -19.52
N GLU A 441 -14.05 16.48 -18.47
CA GLU A 441 -14.17 17.80 -17.85
C GLU A 441 -13.46 18.83 -18.73
N GLY A 442 -14.09 19.99 -18.93
CA GLY A 442 -13.44 21.14 -19.54
C GLY A 442 -12.53 21.82 -18.51
N SER A 443 -11.26 22.04 -18.84
CA SER A 443 -10.36 22.82 -17.99
C SER A 443 -10.15 24.22 -18.58
N LYS A 444 -10.21 25.24 -17.71
CA LYS A 444 -9.83 26.62 -18.09
C LYS A 444 -8.32 26.81 -18.18
N THR A 445 -7.54 25.92 -17.57
CA THR A 445 -6.07 26.01 -17.48
C THR A 445 -5.35 25.01 -18.38
N HIS A 446 -6.00 23.90 -18.76
CA HIS A 446 -5.44 22.88 -19.64
C HIS A 446 -6.28 22.77 -20.91
N MET A 447 -5.65 22.99 -22.07
CA MET A 447 -6.31 22.78 -23.36
C MET A 447 -6.48 21.28 -23.62
N GLY A 448 -7.71 20.84 -23.92
CA GLY A 448 -8.03 19.45 -24.25
C GLY A 448 -9.11 18.83 -23.37
N ALA A 449 -9.42 17.57 -23.64
CA ALA A 449 -10.40 16.77 -22.92
C ALA A 449 -9.80 16.19 -21.62
N THR A 450 -9.87 16.96 -20.52
CA THR A 450 -9.28 16.53 -19.24
C THR A 450 -10.11 15.43 -18.55
N MET A 451 -9.42 14.53 -17.84
CA MET A 451 -10.04 13.46 -17.06
C MET A 451 -10.80 14.04 -15.86
N ARG A 452 -11.95 13.46 -15.49
CA ARG A 452 -12.60 13.73 -14.21
C ARG A 452 -11.79 13.06 -13.10
N LEU A 453 -11.13 13.87 -12.28
CA LEU A 453 -10.07 13.41 -11.38
C LEU A 453 -10.14 14.10 -10.00
N GLY A 454 -9.85 13.35 -8.95
CA GLY A 454 -9.80 13.83 -7.57
C GLY A 454 -11.16 13.91 -6.90
N LEU A 455 -11.25 14.68 -5.81
CA LEU A 455 -12.48 14.82 -5.03
C LEU A 455 -13.55 15.58 -5.83
N ARG A 456 -14.73 14.97 -5.93
CA ARG A 456 -15.94 15.62 -6.46
C ARG A 456 -17.12 15.33 -5.55
N ARG A 457 -18.09 16.24 -5.58
CA ARG A 457 -19.31 16.13 -4.81
C ARG A 457 -20.39 15.39 -5.62
N THR A 458 -21.06 14.46 -4.96
CA THR A 458 -22.22 13.75 -5.48
C THR A 458 -23.42 14.01 -4.56
N TYR A 459 -24.51 14.51 -5.13
CA TYR A 459 -25.76 14.79 -4.44
C TYR A 459 -26.74 13.63 -4.60
N PHE A 460 -27.28 13.14 -3.49
CA PHE A 460 -28.34 12.15 -3.54
C PHE A 460 -29.64 12.78 -4.03
N GLN A 461 -30.29 12.10 -4.98
CA GLN A 461 -31.56 12.55 -5.56
C GLN A 461 -32.74 12.16 -4.68
N VAL A 462 -32.62 11.03 -3.99
CA VAL A 462 -33.59 10.53 -3.03
C VAL A 462 -32.87 10.01 -1.79
N MET A 463 -33.37 10.38 -0.61
CA MET A 463 -32.79 9.94 0.67
C MET A 463 -33.18 8.50 1.01
N ASP A 464 -34.28 8.01 0.45
CA ASP A 464 -34.78 6.66 0.62
C ASP A 464 -34.11 5.64 -0.32
N CYS A 465 -32.79 5.75 -0.49
CA CYS A 465 -31.99 4.78 -1.24
C CYS A 465 -30.97 4.10 -0.31
N LYS A 466 -30.45 2.94 -0.72
CA LYS A 466 -29.53 2.15 0.11
C LYS A 466 -28.21 2.90 0.31
N SER A 467 -27.70 3.54 -0.75
CA SER A 467 -26.46 4.33 -0.70
C SER A 467 -26.56 5.48 0.28
N ALA A 468 -27.60 6.31 0.21
CA ALA A 468 -27.77 7.44 1.12
C ALA A 468 -27.81 6.98 2.59
N ARG A 469 -28.57 5.92 2.88
CA ARG A 469 -28.66 5.33 4.22
C ARG A 469 -27.30 4.82 4.72
N LEU A 470 -26.53 4.10 3.89
CA LEU A 470 -25.18 3.62 4.23
C LEU A 470 -24.21 4.78 4.52
N TYR A 471 -24.35 5.89 3.79
CA TYR A 471 -23.59 7.12 4.04
C TYR A 471 -24.14 7.97 5.21
N GLY A 472 -25.08 7.45 5.99
CA GLY A 472 -25.65 8.11 7.17
C GLY A 472 -26.69 9.19 6.83
N SER A 473 -27.42 9.01 5.73
CA SER A 473 -28.48 9.91 5.25
C SER A 473 -28.04 11.36 5.07
N ARG A 474 -26.80 11.56 4.59
CA ARG A 474 -26.30 12.88 4.18
C ARG A 474 -26.89 13.27 2.81
N SER A 475 -27.12 14.56 2.56
CA SER A 475 -27.64 15.04 1.27
C SER A 475 -26.61 14.93 0.13
N PHE A 476 -25.32 14.91 0.46
CA PHE A 476 -24.23 14.72 -0.48
C PHE A 476 -23.07 13.97 0.14
N ILE A 477 -22.21 13.45 -0.72
CA ILE A 477 -20.92 12.84 -0.38
C ILE A 477 -19.82 13.44 -1.25
N ASP A 478 -18.60 13.42 -0.74
CA ASP A 478 -17.41 13.81 -1.49
C ASP A 478 -16.54 12.56 -1.66
N GLU A 479 -16.34 12.10 -2.88
CA GLU A 479 -15.60 10.88 -3.22
C GLU A 479 -14.60 11.15 -4.36
N ARG A 480 -13.63 10.24 -4.54
CA ARG A 480 -12.54 10.44 -5.50
C ARG A 480 -12.87 9.78 -6.84
N HIS A 481 -12.67 10.52 -7.93
CA HIS A 481 -12.92 10.05 -9.30
C HIS A 481 -11.62 9.89 -10.07
N ARG A 482 -11.64 8.99 -11.06
CA ARG A 482 -10.59 8.80 -12.06
C ARG A 482 -11.15 8.12 -13.30
N HIS A 483 -11.83 8.90 -14.15
CA HIS A 483 -12.45 8.38 -15.37
C HIS A 483 -12.72 9.48 -16.41
N ARG A 484 -13.10 9.07 -17.63
CA ARG A 484 -13.35 9.98 -18.77
C ARG A 484 -14.72 9.80 -19.42
N TYR A 485 -15.43 8.73 -19.07
CA TYR A 485 -16.66 8.31 -19.72
C TYR A 485 -17.81 8.35 -18.73
N GLU A 486 -18.95 8.80 -19.20
CA GLU A 486 -20.16 9.02 -18.39
C GLU A 486 -21.35 8.34 -19.03
N VAL A 487 -22.38 8.04 -18.22
CA VAL A 487 -23.67 7.60 -18.75
C VAL A 487 -24.24 8.67 -19.68
N ASN A 488 -24.70 8.25 -20.86
CA ASN A 488 -25.31 9.16 -21.82
C ASN A 488 -26.60 9.78 -21.24
N PRO A 489 -26.67 11.11 -21.03
CA PRO A 489 -27.85 11.77 -20.47
C PRO A 489 -29.14 11.48 -21.26
N ASP A 490 -29.04 11.28 -22.58
CA ASP A 490 -30.19 11.00 -23.44
C ASP A 490 -30.83 9.63 -23.17
N MET A 491 -30.08 8.71 -22.55
CA MET A 491 -30.58 7.37 -22.19
C MET A 491 -31.17 7.29 -20.78
N VAL A 492 -30.92 8.28 -19.93
CA VAL A 492 -31.27 8.27 -18.50
C VAL A 492 -32.76 8.06 -18.28
N ALA A 493 -33.60 8.88 -18.91
CA ALA A 493 -35.06 8.79 -18.75
C ALA A 493 -35.62 7.42 -19.15
N ARG A 494 -35.03 6.79 -20.18
CA ARG A 494 -35.43 5.45 -20.64
C ARG A 494 -35.01 4.36 -19.65
N LEU A 495 -33.82 4.47 -19.07
CA LEU A 495 -33.29 3.55 -18.05
C LEU A 495 -34.09 3.64 -16.74
N GLU A 496 -34.40 4.86 -16.28
CA GLU A 496 -35.22 5.09 -15.07
C GLU A 496 -36.62 4.52 -15.22
N LYS A 497 -37.27 4.75 -16.38
CA LYS A 497 -38.60 4.20 -16.67
C LYS A 497 -38.64 2.66 -16.65
N ALA A 498 -37.52 2.01 -16.96
CA ALA A 498 -37.39 0.56 -16.90
C ALA A 498 -36.98 0.02 -15.52
N GLY A 499 -36.72 0.90 -14.54
CA GLY A 499 -36.51 0.55 -13.14
C GLY A 499 -35.07 0.70 -12.63
N LEU A 500 -34.12 1.16 -13.45
CA LEU A 500 -32.76 1.47 -13.00
C LEU A 500 -32.72 2.90 -12.45
N SER A 501 -32.52 3.05 -11.14
CA SER A 501 -32.55 4.35 -10.46
C SER A 501 -31.19 5.02 -10.47
N PHE A 502 -31.11 6.30 -10.83
CA PHE A 502 -29.92 7.13 -10.64
C PHE A 502 -30.01 7.86 -9.30
N ALA A 503 -29.52 7.21 -8.24
CA ALA A 503 -29.64 7.68 -6.87
C ALA A 503 -28.74 8.88 -6.54
N GLY A 504 -27.67 9.10 -7.31
CA GLY A 504 -26.70 10.17 -7.08
C GLY A 504 -26.27 10.83 -8.39
N LYS A 505 -26.17 12.16 -8.38
CA LYS A 505 -25.75 12.98 -9.53
C LYS A 505 -24.68 13.99 -9.11
N ASP A 506 -23.92 14.49 -10.07
CA ASP A 506 -22.99 15.58 -9.85
C ASP A 506 -23.71 16.92 -9.60
N GLU A 507 -22.94 17.99 -9.37
CA GLU A 507 -23.48 19.31 -9.08
C GLU A 507 -24.28 19.91 -10.24
N THR A 508 -23.96 19.51 -11.48
CA THR A 508 -24.69 19.98 -12.68
C THR A 508 -25.98 19.21 -12.92
N GLY A 509 -26.13 18.03 -12.28
CA GLY A 509 -27.22 17.10 -12.52
C GLY A 509 -27.14 16.36 -13.87
N GLN A 510 -26.08 16.58 -14.66
CA GLN A 510 -25.89 15.96 -15.97
C GLN A 510 -25.19 14.62 -15.87
N ARG A 511 -24.27 14.45 -14.90
CA ARG A 511 -23.49 13.22 -14.73
C ARG A 511 -24.14 12.37 -13.66
N MET A 512 -24.37 11.11 -14.01
CA MET A 512 -24.95 10.12 -13.12
C MET A 512 -23.83 9.40 -12.39
N GLU A 513 -23.81 9.47 -11.06
CA GLU A 513 -22.67 9.03 -10.25
C GLU A 513 -22.96 7.76 -9.45
N ILE A 514 -24.24 7.47 -9.16
CA ILE A 514 -24.68 6.30 -8.41
C ILE A 514 -25.92 5.71 -9.09
N ILE A 515 -25.86 4.42 -9.42
CA ILE A 515 -27.02 3.62 -9.84
C ILE A 515 -27.43 2.65 -8.74
N GLU A 516 -28.74 2.44 -8.62
CA GLU A 516 -29.32 1.36 -7.82
C GLU A 516 -30.40 0.64 -8.61
N LEU A 517 -30.57 -0.66 -8.38
CA LEU A 517 -31.76 -1.38 -8.79
C LEU A 517 -32.64 -1.64 -7.56
N PRO A 518 -33.70 -0.84 -7.31
CA PRO A 518 -34.45 -0.87 -6.06
C PRO A 518 -35.04 -2.25 -5.73
N SER A 519 -35.47 -3.01 -6.75
CA SER A 519 -36.06 -4.34 -6.62
C SER A 519 -35.07 -5.44 -6.23
N HIS A 520 -33.77 -5.16 -6.24
CA HIS A 520 -32.69 -6.10 -5.94
C HIS A 520 -32.16 -5.91 -4.50
N PRO A 521 -31.77 -6.98 -3.76
CA PRO A 521 -31.27 -6.86 -2.39
C PRO A 521 -30.11 -5.86 -2.27
N TYR A 522 -29.09 -6.00 -3.11
CA TYR A 522 -28.00 -5.05 -3.20
C TYR A 522 -27.44 -5.03 -4.63
N PHE A 523 -27.75 -4.02 -5.42
CA PHE A 523 -27.18 -3.85 -6.77
C PHE A 523 -26.88 -2.38 -6.94
N ILE A 524 -25.63 -2.03 -6.66
CA ILE A 524 -25.16 -0.64 -6.64
C ILE A 524 -23.99 -0.53 -7.60
N GLY A 525 -24.00 0.51 -8.43
CA GLY A 525 -22.85 0.91 -9.24
C GLY A 525 -22.51 2.35 -8.92
N VAL A 526 -21.23 2.66 -8.81
CA VAL A 526 -20.74 4.03 -8.60
C VAL A 526 -19.63 4.39 -9.58
N GLN A 527 -19.60 5.65 -10.00
CA GLN A 527 -18.54 6.17 -10.88
C GLN A 527 -17.26 6.53 -10.13
N PHE A 528 -17.38 6.96 -8.86
CA PHE A 528 -16.22 7.20 -8.00
C PHE A 528 -15.58 5.90 -7.51
N HIS A 529 -14.43 6.03 -6.85
CA HIS A 529 -13.66 4.95 -6.25
C HIS A 529 -13.79 4.97 -4.72
N PRO A 530 -14.81 4.29 -4.14
CA PRO A 530 -15.07 4.27 -2.71
C PRO A 530 -13.96 3.59 -1.88
N GLU A 531 -13.05 2.86 -2.53
CA GLU A 531 -11.94 2.13 -1.93
C GLU A 531 -10.82 3.05 -1.39
N PHE A 532 -10.60 4.22 -2.02
CA PHE A 532 -9.50 5.12 -1.64
C PHE A 532 -9.73 5.78 -0.27
N LYS A 533 -10.99 5.99 0.11
CA LYS A 533 -11.38 6.61 1.39
C LYS A 533 -11.70 5.60 2.50
N SER A 534 -11.57 4.30 2.22
CA SER A 534 -11.72 3.27 3.24
C SER A 534 -10.58 3.35 4.27
N ARG A 535 -10.91 3.26 5.57
CA ARG A 535 -9.93 3.22 6.68
C ARG A 535 -10.20 2.00 7.57
N PRO A 536 -9.19 1.44 8.28
CA PRO A 536 -9.40 0.30 9.19
C PRO A 536 -10.44 0.56 10.29
N GLY A 537 -10.52 1.79 10.81
CA GLY A 537 -11.52 2.18 11.82
C GLY A 537 -12.80 2.79 11.26
N ASN A 538 -12.82 3.12 9.96
CA ASN A 538 -13.99 3.68 9.27
C ASN A 538 -14.04 3.09 7.85
N PRO A 539 -14.54 1.85 7.70
CA PRO A 539 -14.60 1.19 6.41
C PRO A 539 -15.51 1.95 5.44
N SER A 540 -15.25 1.80 4.14
CA SER A 540 -16.06 2.42 3.11
C SER A 540 -17.53 1.93 3.15
N PRO A 541 -18.52 2.84 3.18
CA PRO A 541 -19.93 2.48 3.35
C PRO A 541 -20.48 1.49 2.31
N LEU A 542 -20.07 1.61 1.04
CA LEU A 542 -20.54 0.71 -0.02
C LEU A 542 -19.90 -0.68 0.06
N PHE A 543 -18.69 -0.78 0.60
CA PHE A 543 -18.09 -2.09 0.88
C PHE A 543 -18.76 -2.75 2.11
N LEU A 544 -19.09 -1.95 3.14
CA LEU A 544 -19.89 -2.43 4.29
C LEU A 544 -21.25 -2.94 3.84
N GLY A 545 -21.92 -2.22 2.94
CA GLY A 545 -23.19 -2.62 2.36
C GLY A 545 -23.09 -3.92 1.57
N LEU A 546 -22.05 -4.09 0.75
CA LEU A 546 -21.81 -5.31 -0.01
C LEU A 546 -21.62 -6.53 0.90
N ILE A 547 -20.74 -6.43 1.90
CA ILE A 547 -20.49 -7.54 2.85
C ILE A 547 -21.74 -7.83 3.67
N ALA A 548 -22.44 -6.80 4.19
CA ALA A 548 -23.68 -7.00 4.92
C ALA A 548 -24.74 -7.70 4.07
N ALA A 549 -24.86 -7.34 2.78
CA ALA A 549 -25.79 -7.99 1.87
C ALA A 549 -25.40 -9.45 1.58
N ALA A 550 -24.11 -9.72 1.38
CA ALA A 550 -23.58 -11.08 1.19
C ALA A 550 -23.85 -11.97 2.41
N CYS A 551 -23.87 -11.39 3.61
CA CYS A 551 -24.16 -12.11 4.86
C CYS A 551 -25.65 -12.12 5.26
N GLY A 552 -26.54 -11.46 4.50
CA GLY A 552 -27.96 -11.35 4.85
C GLY A 552 -28.27 -10.40 6.02
N GLU A 553 -27.34 -9.51 6.36
CA GLU A 553 -27.41 -8.59 7.51
C GLU A 553 -27.69 -7.13 7.10
N LEU A 554 -27.88 -6.87 5.80
CA LEU A 554 -28.03 -5.51 5.26
C LEU A 554 -29.18 -4.72 5.91
N ASP A 555 -30.35 -5.33 6.12
CA ASP A 555 -31.50 -4.62 6.69
C ASP A 555 -31.23 -4.14 8.12
N ALA A 556 -30.52 -4.94 8.91
CA ALA A 556 -30.10 -4.55 10.26
C ALA A 556 -29.11 -3.37 10.22
N VAL A 557 -28.17 -3.38 9.27
CA VAL A 557 -27.24 -2.27 9.04
C VAL A 557 -27.98 -1.00 8.64
N LEU A 558 -28.91 -1.08 7.68
CA LEU A 558 -29.67 0.08 7.22
C LEU A 558 -30.55 0.68 8.31
N GLN A 559 -31.09 -0.12 9.23
CA GLN A 559 -31.85 0.35 10.39
C GLN A 559 -30.96 1.02 11.46
N GLY A 560 -29.76 0.48 11.70
CA GLY A 560 -28.80 1.05 12.65
C GLY A 560 -28.23 2.41 12.22
N TYR A 561 -27.96 2.58 10.92
CA TYR A 561 -27.41 3.83 10.38
C TYR A 561 -28.40 5.01 10.39
N GLY A 562 -29.71 4.75 10.43
CA GLY A 562 -30.72 5.79 10.64
C GLY A 562 -30.72 6.40 12.06
N SER A 563 -30.09 5.73 13.02
CA SER A 563 -30.18 6.07 14.45
C SER A 563 -28.88 6.54 15.10
N GLN A 564 -27.70 6.31 14.49
CA GLN A 564 -26.41 6.63 15.11
C GLN A 564 -25.35 7.15 14.14
N ARG A 565 -25.28 8.48 13.96
CA ARG A 565 -24.04 9.23 13.68
C ARG A 565 -24.17 10.73 14.01
N ASN A 566 -24.70 11.05 15.19
CA ASN A 566 -24.39 12.32 15.84
C ASN A 566 -23.11 12.13 16.67
N VAL A 567 -21.94 12.34 16.05
CA VAL A 567 -20.70 12.52 16.78
C VAL A 567 -20.49 14.03 16.92
N PRO A 568 -20.48 14.59 18.15
CA PRO A 568 -20.13 15.99 18.35
C PRO A 568 -18.61 16.15 18.24
N ASN A 569 -18.18 17.19 17.53
CA ASN A 569 -16.84 17.74 17.71
C ASN A 569 -16.71 18.28 19.14
N GLY A 570 -15.69 17.83 19.88
CA GLY A 570 -15.11 18.57 21.00
C GLY A 570 -15.75 18.41 22.39
N VAL A 571 -14.97 17.81 23.29
CA VAL A 571 -14.89 17.96 24.75
C VAL A 571 -16.15 18.39 25.52
N GLY A 572 -16.68 17.46 26.31
CA GLY A 572 -17.54 17.75 27.45
C GLY A 572 -17.28 16.70 28.53
N ASN A 573 -16.62 17.12 29.61
CA ASN A 573 -16.39 16.31 30.80
C ASN A 573 -17.74 16.12 31.49
N ASP A 574 -18.35 14.93 31.42
CA ASP A 574 -19.54 14.65 32.23
C ASP A 574 -19.52 13.22 32.77
N SER A 575 -19.32 13.15 34.09
CA SER A 575 -19.39 11.95 34.91
C SER A 575 -20.81 11.42 34.94
N SER A 576 -21.10 10.36 34.19
CA SER A 576 -22.38 9.65 34.31
C SER A 576 -22.25 8.48 35.30
N LYS A 577 -22.82 8.72 36.48
CA LYS A 577 -23.08 7.75 37.53
C LYS A 577 -23.89 6.57 36.98
N LEU A 578 -23.38 5.36 37.17
CA LEU A 578 -24.12 4.11 37.02
C LEU A 578 -25.35 4.13 37.97
N LYS A 579 -26.55 4.20 37.40
CA LYS A 579 -27.80 3.89 38.11
C LYS A 579 -28.04 2.38 38.03
N VAL A 580 -27.77 1.71 39.13
CA VAL A 580 -28.19 0.33 39.40
C VAL A 580 -29.71 0.33 39.61
N TYR A 581 -30.44 -0.46 38.83
CA TYR A 581 -31.84 -0.78 39.13
C TYR A 581 -31.88 -1.95 40.10
N GLN A 582 -32.34 -1.68 41.32
CA GLN A 582 -32.84 -2.70 42.26
C GLN A 582 -34.37 -2.76 42.15
N ASN A 583 -34.91 -3.97 42.03
CA ASN A 583 -36.23 -4.31 42.55
C ASN A 583 -36.10 -5.66 43.26
N GLY A 584 -36.47 -5.68 44.53
CA GLY A 584 -36.17 -6.78 45.46
C GLY A 584 -37.37 -7.64 45.85
N SER A 585 -37.06 -8.66 46.65
CA SER A 585 -37.81 -9.28 47.76
C SER A 585 -37.01 -10.57 48.11
N ALA A 586 -36.82 -11.05 49.33
CA ALA A 586 -37.37 -10.75 50.64
C ALA A 586 -36.41 -11.28 51.74
N THR A 587 -36.78 -11.00 52.99
CA THR A 587 -36.40 -11.69 54.25
C THR A 587 -35.03 -11.42 54.90
N LYS A 588 -35.10 -10.71 56.03
CA LYS A 588 -34.22 -10.80 57.22
C LYS A 588 -34.52 -12.13 57.97
N PRO A 589 -33.60 -12.73 58.75
CA PRO A 589 -33.06 -12.11 59.97
C PRO A 589 -31.57 -12.36 60.34
N THR A 590 -31.08 -11.39 61.12
CA THR A 590 -30.08 -11.34 62.21
C THR A 590 -29.25 -12.60 62.59
N ILE A 591 -27.93 -12.44 62.83
CA ILE A 591 -27.19 -12.67 64.11
C ILE A 591 -25.64 -12.75 63.92
N ALA A 592 -24.92 -12.01 64.80
CA ALA A 592 -23.57 -12.19 65.40
C ALA A 592 -22.21 -12.12 64.61
N LEU A 593 -21.32 -11.24 65.12
CA LEU A 593 -19.82 -11.33 65.18
C LEU A 593 -19.40 -12.27 66.36
N PRO A 594 -18.11 -12.59 66.70
CA PRO A 594 -16.81 -11.94 66.38
C PRO A 594 -15.55 -12.88 66.27
N GLY A 595 -14.34 -12.30 66.20
CA GLY A 595 -13.05 -12.89 66.63
C GLY A 595 -11.88 -12.65 65.64
N GLU A 596 -10.94 -11.73 65.92
CA GLU A 596 -9.55 -11.96 66.43
C GLU A 596 -8.59 -12.47 65.32
N ASP A 597 -7.33 -12.05 65.14
CA ASP A 597 -6.39 -11.38 66.03
C ASP A 597 -5.17 -10.76 65.29
N SER A 598 -4.43 -9.98 66.08
CA SER A 598 -3.26 -9.10 65.95
C SER A 598 -1.89 -9.55 65.33
N ASN A 599 -1.03 -8.52 65.18
CA ASN A 599 0.45 -8.43 65.15
C ASN A 599 1.17 -8.43 63.78
N THR A 600 1.71 -7.32 63.26
CA THR A 600 2.80 -6.39 63.67
C THR A 600 4.22 -6.97 63.66
N GLY A 601 5.13 -6.34 62.89
CA GLY A 601 6.58 -6.48 63.02
C GLY A 601 7.37 -5.74 61.94
N LEU A 602 8.09 -4.69 62.35
CA LEU A 602 8.71 -3.62 61.55
C LEU A 602 10.25 -3.64 61.70
N ARG A 603 10.97 -3.06 60.71
CA ARG A 603 12.38 -2.58 60.68
C ARG A 603 13.50 -3.63 60.52
N GLY A 604 14.64 -3.39 59.86
CA GLY A 604 15.19 -2.22 59.17
C GLY A 604 16.75 -2.24 59.18
N TYR A 605 17.36 -1.78 58.06
CA TYR A 605 18.73 -1.25 57.85
C TYR A 605 20.02 -2.11 57.99
N GLY A 606 20.94 -1.93 57.02
CA GLY A 606 22.37 -2.15 57.19
C GLY A 606 23.18 -2.29 55.89
N CYS A 607 24.10 -1.35 55.63
CA CYS A 607 24.95 -1.18 54.44
C CYS A 607 26.42 -1.55 54.77
N GLN A 608 27.22 -2.08 53.82
CA GLN A 608 28.61 -1.63 53.47
C GLN A 608 29.43 -2.60 52.59
N ARG A 609 30.44 -1.99 51.95
CA ARG A 609 31.37 -2.38 50.86
C ARG A 609 32.47 -3.38 51.24
N ASN A 610 33.05 -4.07 50.25
CA ASN A 610 34.47 -3.95 49.81
C ASN A 610 34.93 -5.12 48.90
N ALA A 611 35.71 -4.80 47.85
CA ALA A 611 36.67 -5.68 47.14
C ALA A 611 38.06 -5.62 47.87
N PRO A 612 39.14 -6.41 47.59
CA PRO A 612 39.79 -6.55 46.25
C PRO A 612 40.66 -7.83 45.94
N ASN A 613 41.22 -7.85 44.71
CA ASN A 613 42.52 -8.41 44.21
C ASN A 613 42.78 -9.92 43.92
N GLY A 614 43.39 -10.22 42.75
CA GLY A 614 44.52 -11.18 42.65
C GLY A 614 44.70 -12.10 41.41
N VAL A 615 45.35 -11.61 40.34
CA VAL A 615 46.42 -12.18 39.45
C VAL A 615 46.51 -13.69 39.08
N GLY A 616 46.74 -13.99 37.79
CA GLY A 616 47.44 -15.21 37.30
C GLY A 616 47.48 -15.40 35.77
N ASN A 617 48.67 -15.23 35.17
CA ASN A 617 49.01 -15.53 33.75
C ASN A 617 49.09 -17.03 33.49
N ASP A 618 48.80 -17.48 32.26
CA ASP A 618 49.65 -18.48 31.60
C ASP A 618 49.51 -18.51 30.06
N THR A 619 50.67 -18.52 29.42
CA THR A 619 50.93 -18.61 27.97
C THR A 619 51.15 -20.05 27.55
N ALA A 620 50.57 -20.49 26.43
CA ALA A 620 51.09 -21.63 25.67
C ALA A 620 50.96 -21.41 24.16
N LYS A 621 52.12 -21.31 23.49
CA LYS A 621 52.29 -21.43 22.04
C LYS A 621 52.42 -22.92 21.70
N VAL A 622 51.69 -23.40 20.69
CA VAL A 622 52.10 -24.55 19.88
C VAL A 622 51.81 -24.25 18.41
N LYS A 623 52.74 -24.65 17.54
CA LYS A 623 52.83 -24.37 16.11
C LYS A 623 52.83 -25.71 15.35
N VAL A 624 52.46 -25.65 14.07
CA VAL A 624 52.71 -26.63 12.96
C VAL A 624 51.83 -27.91 12.95
N TYR A 625 51.26 -28.47 11.87
CA TYR A 625 51.57 -28.55 10.42
C TYR A 625 50.30 -28.65 9.53
N GLN A 626 50.49 -28.30 8.25
CA GLN A 626 49.62 -28.51 7.10
C GLN A 626 50.01 -29.81 6.39
N ASN A 627 49.05 -30.69 6.05
CA ASN A 627 49.09 -31.57 4.87
C ASN A 627 47.71 -32.20 4.62
N GLY A 628 47.31 -32.24 3.35
CA GLY A 628 45.95 -32.59 2.92
C GLY A 628 45.71 -34.08 2.67
N SER A 629 44.47 -34.40 2.27
CA SER A 629 44.12 -35.33 1.19
C SER A 629 42.61 -35.55 1.16
N ALA A 630 42.12 -35.79 -0.05
CA ALA A 630 40.73 -35.95 -0.42
C ALA A 630 40.13 -37.27 0.05
N THR A 631 38.80 -37.32 0.22
CA THR A 631 37.96 -38.47 -0.14
C THR A 631 36.52 -38.01 -0.40
N LYS A 632 36.03 -38.25 -1.62
CA LYS A 632 34.59 -38.38 -1.95
C LYS A 632 34.21 -39.85 -1.80
N PRO A 633 32.95 -40.17 -1.47
CA PRO A 633 32.31 -41.39 -1.95
C PRO A 633 31.34 -41.07 -3.10
N THR A 634 31.45 -41.89 -4.14
CA THR A 634 30.57 -41.99 -5.31
C THR A 634 29.51 -43.06 -5.04
N ILE A 635 28.23 -42.80 -5.36
CA ILE A 635 27.18 -43.79 -5.66
C ILE A 635 26.32 -43.13 -6.75
N ALA A 636 26.56 -43.39 -8.03
CA ALA A 636 26.00 -44.46 -8.87
C ALA A 636 24.50 -44.26 -9.19
N LEU A 637 24.24 -43.78 -10.41
CA LEU A 637 23.00 -43.90 -11.18
C LEU A 637 23.01 -45.22 -11.96
N PRO A 638 21.85 -45.63 -12.49
CA PRO A 638 21.76 -46.08 -13.89
C PRO A 638 20.54 -45.42 -14.58
N ASP A 639 20.36 -45.33 -15.89
CA ASP A 639 21.16 -45.38 -17.13
C ASP A 639 20.18 -44.97 -18.26
N GLU A 640 20.68 -44.84 -19.50
CA GLU A 640 19.99 -44.60 -20.79
C GLU A 640 19.80 -43.11 -21.19
N GLU A 641 20.20 -42.64 -22.37
CA GLU A 641 20.97 -43.20 -23.48
C GLU A 641 21.52 -42.05 -24.34
N THR A 642 22.58 -42.35 -25.08
CA THR A 642 23.51 -41.49 -25.84
C THR A 642 22.96 -40.88 -27.15
N THR A 643 23.52 -39.74 -27.58
CA THR A 643 24.25 -39.63 -28.87
C THR A 643 24.98 -38.28 -29.05
N ASP A 644 26.31 -38.39 -29.14
CA ASP A 644 27.31 -37.72 -30.00
C ASP A 644 27.43 -36.18 -30.13
N GLY A 645 28.66 -35.68 -29.89
CA GLY A 645 29.12 -34.39 -30.43
C GLY A 645 30.31 -33.69 -29.75
N VAL A 646 31.47 -34.36 -29.70
CA VAL A 646 32.87 -33.88 -29.52
C VAL A 646 33.09 -32.33 -29.44
N LEU A 647 33.51 -31.76 -28.30
CA LEU A 647 34.88 -31.55 -27.75
C LEU A 647 35.77 -30.54 -28.52
N GLN A 648 36.03 -29.36 -27.92
CA GLN A 648 37.38 -28.95 -27.49
C GLN A 648 37.39 -27.59 -26.77
N VAL A 649 38.08 -27.60 -25.63
CA VAL A 649 38.44 -26.49 -24.75
C VAL A 649 39.95 -26.29 -24.82
N TYR A 650 40.43 -25.05 -24.87
CA TYR A 650 41.72 -24.56 -24.34
C TYR A 650 41.55 -23.03 -24.15
N GLY A 651 42.06 -22.31 -23.15
CA GLY A 651 43.03 -22.59 -22.09
C GLY A 651 43.82 -21.30 -21.79
N SER A 652 44.08 -21.02 -20.50
CA SER A 652 45.20 -20.24 -19.89
C SER A 652 45.43 -18.76 -20.29
N GLN A 653 45.29 -17.80 -19.35
CA GLN A 653 46.30 -17.23 -18.41
C GLN A 653 47.31 -16.21 -18.98
N ARG A 654 47.29 -15.03 -18.33
CA ARG A 654 48.38 -14.09 -17.96
C ARG A 654 49.36 -13.59 -19.04
N ASN A 655 49.41 -12.27 -19.22
CA ASN A 655 50.56 -11.47 -18.73
C ASN A 655 50.27 -9.96 -18.70
N VAL A 656 50.89 -9.32 -17.71
CA VAL A 656 50.99 -7.87 -17.44
C VAL A 656 52.02 -7.25 -18.39
N LEU A 657 51.75 -6.06 -18.93
CA LEU A 657 52.80 -5.09 -19.30
C LEU A 657 52.22 -3.66 -19.29
N ASN A 658 52.94 -2.78 -18.56
CA ASN A 658 52.77 -1.33 -18.54
C ASN A 658 53.13 -0.71 -19.89
N GLY A 659 52.52 0.42 -20.25
CA GLY A 659 52.97 1.23 -21.39
C GLY A 659 52.12 2.47 -21.65
N VAL A 660 52.64 3.61 -21.24
CA VAL A 660 52.16 4.99 -21.44
C VAL A 660 52.18 5.38 -22.93
N GLY A 661 51.27 6.27 -23.37
CA GLY A 661 51.53 7.13 -24.52
C GLY A 661 50.32 7.56 -25.34
N ASN A 662 49.99 8.85 -25.27
CA ASN A 662 49.12 9.63 -26.16
C ASN A 662 49.32 9.29 -27.64
N ASP A 663 48.27 9.28 -28.46
CA ASP A 663 47.93 10.48 -29.24
C ASP A 663 46.59 10.38 -30.00
N THR A 664 46.10 11.58 -30.25
CA THR A 664 44.92 12.01 -30.98
C THR A 664 44.77 11.45 -32.41
N SER A 665 43.52 11.14 -32.81
CA SER A 665 43.02 11.45 -34.16
C SER A 665 41.51 11.21 -34.31
N LYS A 666 40.84 12.26 -34.79
CA LYS A 666 39.44 12.31 -35.23
C LYS A 666 39.24 11.43 -36.45
N VAL A 667 38.17 10.62 -36.53
CA VAL A 667 37.46 10.36 -37.80
C VAL A 667 35.96 10.15 -37.54
N LYS A 668 35.16 10.84 -38.37
CA LYS A 668 33.70 10.83 -38.50
C LYS A 668 33.19 9.44 -38.90
N VAL A 669 32.04 9.02 -38.37
CA VAL A 669 31.25 7.92 -38.95
C VAL A 669 29.96 8.51 -39.53
N TYR A 670 29.77 8.24 -40.82
CA TYR A 670 28.56 8.54 -41.58
C TYR A 670 27.47 7.52 -41.29
N GLN A 671 26.24 8.03 -41.26
CA GLN A 671 24.99 7.31 -41.21
C GLN A 671 24.59 6.84 -42.61
N ASN A 672 24.18 5.58 -42.76
CA ASN A 672 23.11 5.17 -43.68
C ASN A 672 22.63 3.76 -43.33
N GLY A 673 21.32 3.64 -43.11
CA GLY A 673 20.67 2.41 -42.70
C GLY A 673 20.23 1.53 -43.86
N SER A 674 19.72 0.34 -43.50
CA SER A 674 18.59 -0.28 -44.17
C SER A 674 17.98 -1.31 -43.23
N ALA A 675 16.66 -1.28 -43.14
CA ALA A 675 15.83 -2.15 -42.32
C ALA A 675 15.59 -3.49 -43.03
N THR A 676 15.71 -4.59 -42.28
CA THR A 676 15.09 -5.87 -42.62
C THR A 676 14.37 -6.40 -41.38
N LYS A 677 13.06 -6.62 -41.53
CA LYS A 677 12.22 -7.33 -40.57
C LYS A 677 12.67 -8.78 -40.50
N SER A 678 13.00 -9.27 -39.31
CA SER A 678 12.98 -10.69 -38.98
C SER A 678 12.15 -10.91 -37.72
N THR A 679 11.01 -11.56 -37.93
CA THR A 679 10.14 -12.11 -36.90
C THR A 679 10.85 -13.30 -36.28
N ILE A 680 11.20 -13.22 -34.99
CA ILE A 680 11.64 -14.37 -34.21
C ILE A 680 10.56 -14.62 -33.16
N GLY A 681 9.83 -15.72 -33.33
CA GLY A 681 8.94 -16.27 -32.30
C GLY A 681 9.79 -16.82 -31.16
N LEU A 682 9.52 -16.34 -29.95
CA LEU A 682 10.06 -16.90 -28.71
C LEU A 682 9.12 -18.01 -28.25
N PRO A 683 9.62 -19.22 -27.96
CA PRO A 683 8.82 -20.27 -27.35
C PRO A 683 8.64 -20.04 -25.84
N ASP A 684 7.54 -20.58 -25.33
CA ASP A 684 6.94 -20.34 -24.03
C ASP A 684 7.82 -20.62 -22.81
N GLY A 685 7.52 -19.85 -21.77
CA GLY A 685 8.14 -19.79 -20.45
C GLY A 685 8.27 -21.12 -19.71
N VAL A 686 9.43 -21.28 -19.07
CA VAL A 686 9.57 -22.00 -17.80
C VAL A 686 9.76 -20.93 -16.73
N TYR A 687 8.65 -20.49 -16.14
CA TYR A 687 8.69 -19.67 -14.92
C TYR A 687 8.94 -20.61 -13.74
N SER A 688 10.09 -20.44 -13.09
CA SER A 688 10.34 -21.04 -11.78
C SER A 688 9.43 -20.39 -10.75
N ASN A 689 8.59 -21.21 -10.13
CA ASN A 689 7.75 -20.86 -8.98
C ASN A 689 8.60 -20.29 -7.85
N VAL A 690 8.53 -18.97 -7.66
CA VAL A 690 8.83 -18.32 -6.38
C VAL A 690 7.50 -17.73 -5.89
N ASN A 691 6.75 -18.54 -5.15
CA ASN A 691 5.62 -18.07 -4.36
C ASN A 691 6.15 -17.20 -3.21
N GLY A 692 6.40 -15.93 -3.50
CA GLY A 692 6.47 -14.88 -2.49
C GLY A 692 5.05 -14.50 -2.11
N ILE A 693 4.65 -14.80 -0.87
CA ILE A 693 3.42 -14.29 -0.27
C ILE A 693 3.67 -12.78 -0.06
N TYR A 694 3.15 -11.95 -0.96
CA TYR A 694 3.07 -10.50 -0.80
C TYR A 694 1.69 -10.18 -0.18
N LEU A 695 1.68 -9.49 0.97
CA LEU A 695 0.52 -9.27 1.87
C LEU A 695 0.07 -7.81 1.92
#